data_AF-A0A954CFQ1-F1
#
_entry.id   AF-A0A954CFQ1-F1
#
_cell.length_a   1.000
_cell.length_b   1.000
_cell.length_c   1.000
_cell.angle_alpha   90.00
_cell.angle_beta   90.00
_cell.angle_gamma   90.00
#
_symmetry.space_group_name_H-M   'P 1'
#
loop_
_entity.id
_entity.type
_entity.pdbx_description
1 polymer ?
#
loop_
_entity_poly.entity_id
_entity_poly.type
_entity_poly.pdbx_seq_one_letter_code
_entity_poly.pdbx_strand_id
1 'polypeptide(L)'
;MKRLLLLPLAIGALFLYAATVQNAAPPQYDAPEPDVAEVATQLPTDLATLPVFNAEQLDSTPMGILLDPGMPASGVQPLQGRDGSLPAGWKPDPPLDLSGDMPKTEDVRAAIVKAVNYVLDHQNENGSWDVVLSGTLLSETADQAVDAIAATSLAGYALRRHIAVDPERIGKAIDAAAQFVIDRVYRGKLPLAVWYANWRYTLGLKFLHAEYMATEDEEYRTELRAVCRRLVQGLLRLQLSNSDAPRLEKKRRARVSIRMRDAAMPSKLGVVLAPPTDEDYRGGALITSVKPGSAADEAGLQAGNRICEAEGLRVENALDYYMQETEWVGGQKVNIGIRREGAKDYKKDITLKQIWPGYLGLKLNPGVGEGPIVEGFLPFSPCKGELEIGDIIYEVGGDEISKIEQFRELERSIEPGDDIRLKVLRGEKKRKKSAKVEAAGSPEGWFGFGIEEEDKGDDNGVVVSVAPPSSPAGLAGLKEGDRVTWIGDTPILGLDHLYDFAGTVAGGKPYMVKWIREGEEMEAEMVAEPTPQPFDLTWEPDINNRFQVYVSELTKSGAAEKAGMKKGDVIMKINGNDASNLMIFRPLYWKLSAGEEVTFTVMRKNAEVDVTYELPKRTETSGGEEQEEGGWAYYPEMGESPSFSTAAAVLVLMDVQSDMKIKGLSRALRDPLKSAASLLNSLRVEDAQNGGMETYVYRGGSKEHGQPGLDVKGCQGRNAICELALVRLKEFRRSKSDLKKIINQWTMYRGELDAVRRMEYYAPPGKRGSPHNFDRNFNAAYYWMYGHYHTLLAAKDVGGKTYDEINEICTKALMLTKYDDGTWLGHPSFGKLCGTCLGLWILGETEGPWREGYGDPVTQEKKDPVTPSK
;
A
#
# COMPACT_ATOMS: atom_id res chain seq x y z
N MET A 1 10.96 -40.08 65.61
CA MET A 1 12.38 -39.96 66.01
C MET A 1 13.13 -39.22 64.90
N LYS A 2 13.53 -37.98 65.17
CA LYS A 2 14.92 -37.45 65.07
C LYS A 2 15.48 -37.42 63.64
N ARG A 3 15.54 -36.23 63.02
CA ARG A 3 16.72 -35.29 62.98
C ARG A 3 17.73 -35.77 61.92
N LEU A 4 18.34 -34.98 61.03
CA LEU A 4 18.63 -33.54 60.96
C LEU A 4 19.37 -33.26 59.62
N LEU A 5 19.25 -32.03 59.10
CA LEU A 5 20.31 -31.20 58.45
C LEU A 5 20.93 -31.59 57.08
N LEU A 6 20.62 -30.81 56.02
CA LEU A 6 21.43 -29.66 55.51
C LEU A 6 21.04 -29.30 54.04
N LEU A 7 20.66 -28.02 53.83
CA LEU A 7 20.76 -27.26 52.56
C LEU A 7 22.25 -26.93 52.26
N PRO A 8 22.67 -26.30 51.11
CA PRO A 8 21.90 -25.87 49.93
C PRO A 8 22.62 -26.03 48.54
N LEU A 9 21.88 -25.67 47.46
CA LEU A 9 22.34 -25.05 46.20
C LEU A 9 23.24 -25.86 45.24
N ALA A 10 22.66 -26.29 44.11
CA ALA A 10 23.02 -25.80 42.76
C ALA A 10 22.61 -26.84 41.68
N ILE A 11 21.89 -26.36 40.66
CA ILE A 11 21.68 -27.00 39.35
C ILE A 11 20.73 -28.22 39.38
N GLY A 12 19.43 -27.97 39.21
CA GLY A 12 18.45 -29.05 39.05
C GLY A 12 16.98 -28.64 39.00
N ALA A 13 16.66 -27.34 38.86
CA ALA A 13 15.29 -26.83 38.76
C ALA A 13 14.95 -26.32 37.34
N LEU A 14 15.49 -27.00 36.32
CA LEU A 14 15.18 -26.79 34.90
C LEU A 14 14.62 -28.06 34.23
N PHE A 15 14.24 -29.08 35.00
CA PHE A 15 13.76 -30.36 34.46
C PHE A 15 12.50 -30.96 35.13
N LEU A 16 11.72 -30.18 35.87
CA LEU A 16 10.48 -30.67 36.50
C LEU A 16 9.27 -29.75 36.31
N TYR A 17 9.24 -28.98 35.21
CA TYR A 17 8.01 -28.39 34.65
C TYR A 17 7.55 -29.12 33.37
N ALA A 18 8.26 -30.17 32.94
CA ALA A 18 7.97 -30.95 31.73
C ALA A 18 7.06 -32.18 31.97
N ALA A 19 6.27 -32.24 33.05
CA ALA A 19 5.50 -33.45 33.36
C ALA A 19 4.07 -33.26 33.89
N THR A 20 3.47 -32.06 33.86
CA THR A 20 2.04 -31.89 34.22
C THR A 20 1.23 -31.00 33.27
N VAL A 21 1.72 -30.73 32.05
CA VAL A 21 0.90 -30.25 30.93
C VAL A 21 1.12 -31.15 29.71
N GLN A 22 0.92 -32.45 29.92
CA GLN A 22 0.57 -33.41 28.87
C GLN A 22 -0.80 -33.95 29.28
N ASN A 23 -1.87 -33.31 28.78
CA ASN A 23 -3.26 -33.77 28.65
C ASN A 23 -4.24 -32.59 28.77
N ALA A 24 -4.22 -31.71 27.77
CA ALA A 24 -5.42 -31.02 27.30
C ALA A 24 -5.27 -30.92 25.78
N ALA A 25 -6.02 -31.76 25.06
CA ALA A 25 -6.02 -31.80 23.61
C ALA A 25 -6.61 -30.51 23.03
N PRO A 26 -6.11 -30.03 21.87
CA PRO A 26 -6.84 -29.05 21.07
C PRO A 26 -8.16 -29.66 20.56
N PRO A 27 -9.22 -28.87 20.31
CA PRO A 27 -10.42 -29.38 19.65
C PRO A 27 -10.04 -29.94 18.27
N GLN A 28 -10.29 -31.24 18.06
CA GLN A 28 -10.20 -31.90 16.75
C GLN A 28 -11.22 -31.29 15.79
N TYR A 29 -10.74 -30.64 14.74
CA TYR A 29 -11.49 -30.53 13.49
C TYR A 29 -11.30 -31.86 12.76
N ASP A 30 -12.31 -32.75 12.81
CA ASP A 30 -12.38 -33.90 11.92
C ASP A 30 -12.81 -33.43 10.52
N ALA A 31 -11.84 -32.92 9.76
CA ALA A 31 -11.91 -32.86 8.31
C ALA A 31 -10.87 -33.85 7.77
N PRO A 32 -11.23 -34.78 6.87
CA PRO A 32 -10.27 -35.73 6.33
C PRO A 32 -9.25 -34.97 5.47
N GLU A 33 -7.98 -35.01 5.88
CA GLU A 33 -6.85 -34.64 5.02
C GLU A 33 -6.84 -35.58 3.80
N PRO A 34 -6.83 -35.08 2.55
CA PRO A 34 -6.64 -35.95 1.41
C PRO A 34 -5.18 -36.44 1.40
N ASP A 35 -5.03 -37.75 1.37
CA ASP A 35 -3.75 -38.44 1.19
C ASP A 35 -3.11 -38.00 -0.14
N VAL A 36 -2.05 -37.20 -0.03
CA VAL A 36 -1.32 -36.61 -1.16
C VAL A 36 -0.59 -37.69 -2.00
N ALA A 37 -0.62 -38.96 -1.57
CA ALA A 37 -0.06 -40.09 -2.32
C ALA A 37 -1.09 -40.89 -3.16
N GLU A 38 -2.41 -40.69 -2.99
CA GLU A 38 -3.42 -41.46 -3.74
C GLU A 38 -4.14 -40.64 -4.85
N VAL A 39 -3.97 -39.31 -4.87
CA VAL A 39 -4.49 -38.42 -5.94
C VAL A 39 -3.64 -38.49 -7.23
N ALA A 40 -2.46 -39.10 -7.19
CA ALA A 40 -1.61 -39.31 -8.37
C ALA A 40 -2.00 -40.54 -9.23
N THR A 41 -3.03 -41.32 -8.85
CA THR A 41 -3.35 -42.61 -9.49
C THR A 41 -4.78 -42.76 -10.02
N GLN A 42 -5.57 -41.67 -10.12
CA GLN A 42 -6.85 -41.68 -10.84
C GLN A 42 -6.99 -40.51 -11.83
N LEU A 43 -5.92 -40.21 -12.55
CA LEU A 43 -6.05 -39.56 -13.86
C LEU A 43 -6.72 -40.56 -14.81
N PRO A 44 -7.81 -40.20 -15.52
CA PRO A 44 -8.21 -40.95 -16.70
C PRO A 44 -7.06 -40.88 -17.70
N THR A 45 -6.35 -41.99 -17.84
CA THR A 45 -5.43 -42.27 -18.94
C THR A 45 -6.22 -42.42 -20.23
N ASP A 46 -6.78 -41.32 -20.75
CA ASP A 46 -7.17 -41.24 -22.15
C ASP A 46 -7.05 -39.79 -22.67
N LEU A 47 -5.80 -39.37 -22.82
CA LEU A 47 -5.39 -38.20 -23.59
C LEU A 47 -5.32 -38.51 -25.10
N ALA A 48 -5.99 -39.57 -25.59
CA ALA A 48 -5.81 -40.10 -26.95
C ALA A 48 -7.02 -39.99 -27.90
N THR A 49 -8.13 -39.34 -27.55
CA THR A 49 -9.24 -39.14 -28.51
C THR A 49 -9.85 -37.74 -28.49
N LEU A 50 -9.06 -36.76 -28.94
CA LEU A 50 -9.57 -35.63 -29.72
C LEU A 50 -8.90 -35.71 -31.11
N PRO A 51 -9.61 -35.39 -32.20
CA PRO A 51 -9.16 -35.72 -33.55
C PRO A 51 -7.79 -35.10 -33.84
N VAL A 52 -6.81 -35.98 -34.04
CA VAL A 52 -5.51 -35.66 -34.61
C VAL A 52 -5.76 -35.13 -36.02
N PHE A 53 -5.69 -33.81 -36.21
CA PHE A 53 -5.38 -33.28 -37.53
C PHE A 53 -3.94 -33.66 -37.85
N ASN A 54 -3.80 -34.55 -38.82
CA ASN A 54 -2.53 -35.11 -39.27
C ASN A 54 -1.61 -33.98 -39.78
N ALA A 55 -0.43 -33.85 -39.21
CA ALA A 55 0.53 -32.77 -39.49
C ALA A 55 1.30 -32.91 -40.82
N GLU A 56 0.78 -33.69 -41.79
CA GLU A 56 1.48 -34.00 -43.06
C GLU A 56 0.79 -33.45 -44.33
N GLN A 57 -0.13 -32.49 -44.21
CA GLN A 57 -0.65 -31.74 -45.38
C GLN A 57 -0.67 -30.23 -45.17
N LEU A 58 0.37 -29.70 -44.51
CA LEU A 58 0.62 -28.26 -44.38
C LEU A 58 1.69 -27.78 -45.36
N ASP A 59 1.64 -28.29 -46.59
CA ASP A 59 2.39 -27.73 -47.71
C ASP A 59 1.39 -27.19 -48.75
N SER A 60 1.50 -25.90 -49.03
CA SER A 60 0.96 -25.16 -50.20
C SER A 60 -0.42 -24.46 -50.19
N THR A 61 -0.98 -24.03 -49.05
CA THR A 61 -2.00 -22.93 -49.11
C THR A 61 -1.89 -21.94 -47.94
N PRO A 62 -1.75 -20.62 -48.18
CA PRO A 62 -1.70 -19.64 -47.11
C PRO A 62 -3.10 -19.39 -46.53
N MET A 63 -3.26 -19.57 -45.22
CA MET A 63 -4.34 -18.95 -44.42
C MET A 63 -4.08 -17.43 -44.35
N GLY A 64 -4.29 -16.77 -45.49
CA GLY A 64 -4.52 -15.34 -45.58
C GLY A 64 -5.98 -15.12 -45.98
N ILE A 65 -6.51 -13.94 -45.61
CA ILE A 65 -7.88 -13.44 -45.83
C ILE A 65 -8.80 -13.65 -44.61
N LEU A 66 -8.49 -12.95 -43.53
CA LEU A 66 -9.51 -12.28 -42.69
C LEU A 66 -8.97 -10.97 -42.07
N LEU A 67 -7.90 -10.41 -42.63
CA LEU A 67 -7.37 -9.09 -42.34
C LEU A 67 -7.16 -8.38 -43.68
N ASP A 68 -7.50 -7.10 -43.71
CA ASP A 68 -7.36 -6.14 -44.80
C ASP A 68 -6.25 -6.49 -45.83
N PRO A 69 -6.55 -6.62 -47.14
CA PRO A 69 -5.57 -6.98 -48.19
C PRO A 69 -4.45 -5.93 -48.41
N GLY A 70 -4.44 -4.82 -47.66
CA GLY A 70 -3.39 -3.81 -47.71
C GLY A 70 -2.17 -4.02 -46.81
N MET A 71 -2.15 -5.02 -45.91
CA MET A 71 -1.06 -5.15 -44.91
C MET A 71 -0.04 -6.26 -45.26
N PRO A 72 1.27 -5.94 -45.37
CA PRO A 72 2.30 -6.95 -45.59
C PRO A 72 2.53 -7.79 -44.32
N ALA A 73 2.57 -9.12 -44.49
CA ALA A 73 2.81 -10.11 -43.44
C ALA A 73 4.14 -9.94 -42.67
N SER A 74 5.04 -9.06 -43.12
CA SER A 74 6.33 -8.76 -42.48
C SER A 74 6.25 -7.71 -41.36
N GLY A 75 5.08 -7.13 -41.08
CA GLY A 75 4.93 -6.03 -40.11
C GLY A 75 4.62 -6.45 -38.67
N VAL A 76 4.38 -7.73 -38.39
CA VAL A 76 3.89 -8.19 -37.08
C VAL A 76 4.95 -9.03 -36.38
N GLN A 77 5.75 -8.41 -35.52
CA GLN A 77 6.59 -9.15 -34.58
C GLN A 77 5.76 -9.62 -33.36
N PRO A 78 5.95 -10.87 -32.89
CA PRO A 78 5.35 -11.33 -31.65
C PRO A 78 5.84 -10.49 -30.46
N LEU A 79 5.02 -10.40 -29.42
CA LEU A 79 5.36 -9.74 -28.16
C LEU A 79 6.66 -10.32 -27.59
N GLN A 80 7.68 -9.49 -27.42
CA GLN A 80 8.98 -9.89 -26.87
C GLN A 80 9.25 -9.15 -25.56
N GLY A 81 9.96 -9.78 -24.61
CA GLY A 81 10.50 -9.07 -23.45
C GLY A 81 11.54 -8.01 -23.85
N ARG A 82 12.06 -7.24 -22.87
CA ARG A 82 13.16 -6.27 -23.10
C ARG A 82 14.41 -6.91 -23.74
N ASP A 83 14.54 -8.24 -23.67
CA ASP A 83 15.64 -9.04 -24.23
C ASP A 83 15.25 -9.84 -25.48
N GLY A 84 14.04 -9.69 -26.02
CA GLY A 84 13.60 -10.45 -27.19
C GLY A 84 12.94 -11.80 -26.88
N SER A 85 12.94 -12.26 -25.62
CA SER A 85 12.49 -13.60 -25.26
C SER A 85 11.06 -13.64 -24.71
N LEU A 86 10.34 -14.74 -24.99
CA LEU A 86 9.08 -15.09 -24.33
C LEU A 86 9.37 -15.84 -23.03
N PRO A 87 8.46 -15.79 -22.03
CA PRO A 87 8.51 -16.69 -20.88
C PRO A 87 8.75 -18.14 -21.28
N ALA A 88 9.73 -18.79 -20.65
CA ALA A 88 10.06 -20.17 -20.96
C ALA A 88 8.83 -21.08 -20.76
N GLY A 89 8.38 -21.73 -21.83
CA GLY A 89 7.24 -22.66 -21.80
C GLY A 89 5.86 -22.03 -22.01
N TRP A 90 5.73 -20.70 -21.97
CA TRP A 90 4.47 -20.04 -22.30
C TRP A 90 4.21 -20.08 -23.81
N LYS A 91 2.95 -20.26 -24.19
CA LYS A 91 2.49 -20.17 -25.58
C LYS A 91 1.35 -19.17 -25.67
N PRO A 92 1.34 -18.29 -26.68
CA PRO A 92 0.22 -17.39 -26.91
C PRO A 92 -1.04 -18.20 -27.16
N ASP A 93 -2.12 -17.72 -26.57
CA ASP A 93 -3.45 -18.23 -26.89
C ASP A 93 -3.78 -17.94 -28.37
N PRO A 94 -4.53 -18.83 -29.06
CA PRO A 94 -5.06 -18.48 -30.38
C PRO A 94 -6.05 -17.31 -30.25
N PRO A 95 -6.12 -16.41 -31.25
CA PRO A 95 -7.18 -15.40 -31.33
C PRO A 95 -8.57 -16.04 -31.25
N LEU A 96 -9.53 -15.33 -30.64
CA LEU A 96 -10.89 -15.84 -30.56
C LEU A 96 -11.55 -15.81 -31.94
N ASP A 97 -12.13 -16.94 -32.35
CA ASP A 97 -12.96 -17.01 -33.55
C ASP A 97 -14.36 -16.44 -33.24
N LEU A 98 -14.60 -15.21 -33.70
CA LEU A 98 -15.87 -14.51 -33.53
C LEU A 98 -16.76 -14.58 -34.78
N SER A 99 -16.41 -15.40 -35.77
CA SER A 99 -17.14 -15.50 -37.05
C SER A 99 -18.48 -16.21 -36.96
N GLY A 100 -18.71 -16.98 -35.89
CA GLY A 100 -19.97 -17.67 -35.63
C GLY A 100 -21.14 -16.73 -35.37
N ASP A 101 -22.35 -17.27 -35.30
CA ASP A 101 -23.55 -16.47 -35.00
C ASP A 101 -23.50 -15.84 -33.60
N MET A 102 -24.35 -14.84 -33.37
CA MET A 102 -24.56 -14.30 -32.02
C MET A 102 -24.99 -15.41 -31.05
N PRO A 103 -24.47 -15.42 -29.81
CA PRO A 103 -24.89 -16.38 -28.79
C PRO A 103 -26.41 -16.31 -28.58
N LYS A 104 -27.03 -17.47 -28.30
CA LYS A 104 -28.47 -17.50 -28.04
C LYS A 104 -28.80 -16.68 -26.80
N THR A 105 -29.93 -15.98 -26.85
CA THR A 105 -30.45 -15.16 -25.76
C THR A 105 -30.47 -15.90 -24.42
N GLU A 106 -30.92 -17.15 -24.43
CA GLU A 106 -31.06 -18.00 -23.25
C GLU A 106 -29.70 -18.35 -22.65
N ASP A 107 -28.68 -18.56 -23.48
CA ASP A 107 -27.32 -18.89 -23.03
C ASP A 107 -26.65 -17.69 -22.36
N VAL A 108 -26.79 -16.50 -22.94
CA VAL A 108 -26.28 -15.25 -22.35
C VAL A 108 -27.00 -14.96 -21.03
N ARG A 109 -28.34 -15.11 -20.99
CA ARG A 109 -29.12 -14.93 -19.77
C ARG A 109 -28.70 -15.92 -18.68
N ALA A 110 -28.54 -17.20 -19.02
CA ALA A 110 -28.10 -18.22 -18.08
C ALA A 110 -26.69 -17.93 -17.52
N ALA A 111 -25.77 -17.43 -18.35
CA ALA A 111 -24.45 -17.02 -17.91
C ALA A 111 -24.51 -15.84 -16.92
N ILE A 112 -25.32 -14.81 -17.22
CA ILE A 112 -25.54 -13.67 -16.31
C ILE A 112 -26.08 -14.16 -14.96
N VAL A 113 -27.11 -15.02 -14.96
CA VAL A 113 -27.72 -15.53 -13.73
C VAL A 113 -26.69 -16.30 -12.88
N LYS A 114 -25.91 -17.20 -13.49
CA LYS A 114 -24.86 -17.94 -12.78
C LYS A 114 -23.81 -17.02 -12.16
N ALA A 115 -23.34 -16.04 -12.92
CA ALA A 115 -22.35 -15.09 -12.45
C ALA A 115 -22.87 -14.17 -11.32
N VAL A 116 -24.11 -13.71 -11.44
CA VAL A 116 -24.78 -12.94 -10.37
C VAL A 116 -24.88 -13.77 -9.10
N ASN A 117 -25.32 -15.04 -9.21
CA ASN A 117 -25.38 -15.94 -8.07
C ASN A 117 -23.99 -16.16 -7.45
N TYR A 118 -22.96 -16.37 -8.28
CA TYR A 118 -21.58 -16.46 -7.79
C TYR A 118 -21.18 -15.23 -6.97
N VAL A 119 -21.44 -14.00 -7.47
CA VAL A 119 -21.10 -12.78 -6.72
C VAL A 119 -21.89 -12.71 -5.41
N LEU A 120 -23.19 -13.00 -5.43
CA LEU A 120 -24.05 -12.97 -4.23
C LEU A 120 -23.65 -14.02 -3.18
N ASP A 121 -23.24 -15.21 -3.61
CA ASP A 121 -22.84 -16.31 -2.73
C ASP A 121 -21.50 -16.05 -2.02
N HIS A 122 -20.74 -15.03 -2.45
CA HIS A 122 -19.44 -14.64 -1.88
C HIS A 122 -19.48 -13.28 -1.18
N GLN A 123 -20.67 -12.73 -0.89
CA GLN A 123 -20.79 -11.52 -0.08
C GLN A 123 -20.63 -11.86 1.41
N ASN A 124 -19.82 -11.06 2.11
CA ASN A 124 -19.65 -11.16 3.56
C ASN A 124 -20.89 -10.67 4.30
N GLU A 125 -21.05 -11.10 5.55
CA GLU A 125 -22.18 -10.67 6.41
C GLU A 125 -22.24 -9.15 6.62
N ASN A 126 -21.09 -8.47 6.58
CA ASN A 126 -21.00 -7.01 6.70
C ASN A 126 -21.29 -6.26 5.38
N GLY A 127 -21.69 -6.96 4.31
CA GLY A 127 -22.00 -6.39 3.00
C GLY A 127 -20.80 -6.20 2.06
N SER A 128 -19.58 -6.46 2.51
CA SER A 128 -18.36 -6.35 1.70
C SER A 128 -18.06 -7.61 0.88
N TRP A 129 -17.08 -7.52 -0.01
CA TRP A 129 -16.44 -8.69 -0.65
C TRP A 129 -14.95 -8.70 -0.35
N ASP A 130 -14.43 -9.90 -0.05
CA ASP A 130 -13.04 -10.10 0.35
C ASP A 130 -12.04 -9.81 -0.78
N VAL A 131 -10.97 -9.12 -0.41
CA VAL A 131 -9.81 -8.85 -1.26
C VAL A 131 -9.06 -10.14 -1.63
N VAL A 132 -9.16 -11.20 -0.81
CA VAL A 132 -8.55 -12.52 -1.10
C VAL A 132 -9.12 -13.15 -2.38
N LEU A 133 -10.38 -12.85 -2.72
CA LEU A 133 -11.02 -13.32 -3.96
C LEU A 133 -10.64 -12.49 -5.20
N SER A 134 -9.89 -11.41 -4.98
CA SER A 134 -9.42 -10.47 -6.00
C SER A 134 -7.94 -10.59 -6.36
N GLY A 135 -7.27 -11.70 -5.97
CA GLY A 135 -5.89 -12.00 -6.39
C GLY A 135 -4.84 -10.98 -5.92
N THR A 136 -3.60 -11.15 -6.38
CA THR A 136 -2.42 -10.44 -5.82
C THR A 136 -2.37 -8.92 -6.05
N LEU A 137 -3.08 -8.40 -7.06
CA LEU A 137 -3.11 -6.99 -7.46
C LEU A 137 -3.80 -6.11 -6.43
N LEU A 138 -4.82 -6.64 -5.77
CA LEU A 138 -5.49 -5.98 -4.65
C LEU A 138 -5.06 -6.61 -3.30
N SER A 139 -4.46 -7.81 -3.28
CA SER A 139 -4.16 -8.53 -2.04
C SER A 139 -2.69 -8.50 -1.56
N GLU A 140 -1.70 -8.19 -2.39
CA GLU A 140 -0.27 -8.28 -2.00
C GLU A 140 0.42 -6.93 -1.70
N THR A 141 -0.20 -5.78 -2.01
CA THR A 141 0.51 -4.47 -1.92
C THR A 141 -0.20 -3.36 -1.14
N ALA A 142 -1.31 -3.64 -0.45
CA ALA A 142 -2.08 -2.61 0.26
C ALA A 142 -3.03 -3.25 1.29
N ASP A 143 -3.28 -2.55 2.41
CA ASP A 143 -4.18 -2.94 3.51
C ASP A 143 -5.43 -3.66 3.03
N GLN A 144 -5.62 -4.92 3.46
CA GLN A 144 -6.74 -5.77 3.03
C GLN A 144 -8.10 -5.16 3.43
N ALA A 145 -8.13 -4.32 4.47
CA ALA A 145 -9.32 -3.61 4.93
C ALA A 145 -9.67 -2.35 4.11
N VAL A 146 -8.68 -1.68 3.50
CA VAL A 146 -8.87 -0.40 2.78
C VAL A 146 -9.33 -0.65 1.33
N ASP A 147 -8.82 -1.70 0.68
CA ASP A 147 -9.19 -2.11 -0.67
C ASP A 147 -10.51 -2.89 -0.75
N ALA A 148 -11.07 -3.28 0.38
CA ALA A 148 -12.43 -3.79 0.46
C ALA A 148 -13.46 -2.83 -0.15
N ILE A 149 -13.21 -1.51 -0.14
CA ILE A 149 -14.09 -0.52 -0.77
C ILE A 149 -14.01 -0.59 -2.29
N ALA A 150 -12.82 -0.82 -2.85
CA ALA A 150 -12.65 -1.01 -4.29
C ALA A 150 -13.37 -2.29 -4.75
N ALA A 151 -13.13 -3.42 -4.07
CA ALA A 151 -13.75 -4.70 -4.37
C ALA A 151 -15.28 -4.68 -4.18
N THR A 152 -15.75 -4.11 -3.07
CA THR A 152 -17.19 -3.96 -2.78
C THR A 152 -17.88 -3.04 -3.77
N SER A 153 -17.25 -1.94 -4.16
CA SER A 153 -17.82 -1.05 -5.19
C SER A 153 -17.84 -1.68 -6.57
N LEU A 154 -16.82 -2.50 -6.90
CA LEU A 154 -16.77 -3.27 -8.15
C LEU A 154 -17.95 -4.25 -8.22
N ALA A 155 -18.16 -5.05 -7.16
CA ALA A 155 -19.23 -6.02 -7.04
C ALA A 155 -20.62 -5.36 -6.97
N GLY A 156 -20.79 -4.34 -6.13
CA GLY A 156 -22.02 -3.58 -6.00
C GLY A 156 -22.46 -2.94 -7.32
N TYR A 157 -21.53 -2.32 -8.05
CA TYR A 157 -21.84 -1.78 -9.38
C TYR A 157 -22.19 -2.89 -10.38
N ALA A 158 -21.50 -4.03 -10.36
CA ALA A 158 -21.81 -5.17 -11.22
C ALA A 158 -23.25 -5.66 -10.98
N LEU A 159 -23.61 -5.89 -9.72
CA LEU A 159 -24.96 -6.31 -9.32
C LEU A 159 -26.02 -5.28 -9.70
N ARG A 160 -25.75 -3.98 -9.50
CA ARG A 160 -26.70 -2.91 -9.86
C ARG A 160 -27.05 -2.90 -11.35
N ARG A 161 -26.11 -3.23 -12.24
CA ARG A 161 -26.38 -3.34 -13.69
C ARG A 161 -27.26 -4.52 -14.07
N HIS A 162 -27.44 -5.48 -13.16
CA HIS A 162 -28.21 -6.72 -13.38
C HIS A 162 -29.31 -6.93 -12.32
N ILE A 163 -29.77 -5.86 -11.66
CA ILE A 163 -30.80 -5.93 -10.60
C ILE A 163 -32.06 -6.71 -11.02
N ALA A 164 -32.42 -6.67 -12.31
CA ALA A 164 -33.60 -7.35 -12.83
C ALA A 164 -33.53 -8.89 -12.77
N VAL A 165 -32.34 -9.47 -12.55
CA VAL A 165 -32.15 -10.93 -12.39
C VAL A 165 -32.86 -11.45 -11.14
N ASP A 166 -32.68 -10.77 -10.01
CA ASP A 166 -33.30 -11.09 -8.72
C ASP A 166 -33.39 -9.78 -7.90
N PRO A 167 -34.44 -8.96 -8.12
CA PRO A 167 -34.52 -7.63 -7.54
C PRO A 167 -34.45 -7.62 -6.01
N GLU A 168 -35.02 -8.62 -5.35
CA GLU A 168 -35.05 -8.70 -3.89
C GLU A 168 -33.67 -9.05 -3.33
N ARG A 169 -33.05 -10.12 -3.82
CA ARG A 169 -31.75 -10.57 -3.31
C ARG A 169 -30.63 -9.58 -3.67
N ILE A 170 -30.65 -9.08 -4.90
CA ILE A 170 -29.68 -8.10 -5.37
C ILE A 170 -29.87 -6.76 -4.67
N GLY A 171 -31.12 -6.32 -4.46
CA GLY A 171 -31.42 -5.10 -3.70
C GLY A 171 -30.78 -5.13 -2.31
N LYS A 172 -31.05 -6.18 -1.53
CA LYS A 172 -30.46 -6.35 -0.19
C LYS A 172 -28.93 -6.35 -0.21
N ALA A 173 -28.33 -7.06 -1.18
CA ALA A 173 -26.89 -7.13 -1.32
C ALA A 173 -26.27 -5.76 -1.64
N ILE A 174 -26.88 -5.00 -2.56
CA ILE A 174 -26.41 -3.66 -2.93
C ILE A 174 -26.59 -2.68 -1.79
N ASP A 175 -27.71 -2.72 -1.06
CA ASP A 175 -27.95 -1.83 0.08
C ASP A 175 -26.89 -2.07 1.17
N ALA A 176 -26.58 -3.34 1.47
CA ALA A 176 -25.51 -3.69 2.40
C ALA A 176 -24.12 -3.21 1.90
N ALA A 177 -23.85 -3.37 0.60
CA ALA A 177 -22.60 -2.91 -0.03
C ALA A 177 -22.46 -1.38 0.01
N ALA A 178 -23.54 -0.65 -0.29
CA ALA A 178 -23.57 0.79 -0.27
C ALA A 178 -23.39 1.29 1.17
N GLN A 179 -24.07 0.70 2.14
CA GLN A 179 -23.90 1.04 3.55
C GLN A 179 -22.46 0.78 4.01
N PHE A 180 -21.84 -0.33 3.61
CA PHE A 180 -20.44 -0.61 3.91
C PHE A 180 -19.51 0.49 3.37
N VAL A 181 -19.67 0.89 2.10
CA VAL A 181 -18.86 1.95 1.49
C VAL A 181 -19.11 3.30 2.18
N ILE A 182 -20.38 3.63 2.44
CA ILE A 182 -20.80 4.86 3.12
C ILE A 182 -20.19 4.94 4.52
N ASP A 183 -20.35 3.90 5.33
CA ASP A 183 -19.80 3.81 6.68
C ASP A 183 -18.29 3.98 6.67
N ARG A 184 -17.58 3.33 5.74
CA ARG A 184 -16.13 3.46 5.65
C ARG A 184 -15.66 4.84 5.19
N VAL A 185 -16.44 5.54 4.38
CA VAL A 185 -16.14 6.91 3.96
C VAL A 185 -16.50 7.93 5.05
N TYR A 186 -17.52 7.67 5.86
CA TYR A 186 -17.87 8.51 7.01
C TYR A 186 -16.94 8.31 8.19
N ARG A 187 -16.62 7.06 8.54
CA ARG A 187 -15.87 6.67 9.74
C ARG A 187 -14.35 6.60 9.56
N GLY A 188 -13.85 6.62 8.32
CA GLY A 188 -12.42 6.47 8.02
C GLY A 188 -11.80 7.69 7.32
N LYS A 189 -10.62 8.11 7.78
CA LYS A 189 -9.72 8.89 6.92
C LYS A 189 -9.04 7.94 5.97
N LEU A 190 -9.47 8.02 4.74
CA LEU A 190 -9.05 7.12 3.71
C LEU A 190 -7.61 7.47 3.31
N PRO A 191 -6.65 6.54 3.44
CA PRO A 191 -5.25 6.82 3.17
C PRO A 191 -5.06 7.30 1.74
N LEU A 192 -4.22 8.31 1.55
CA LEU A 192 -3.76 8.75 0.23
C LEU A 192 -2.41 8.12 -0.14
N ALA A 193 -1.71 7.54 0.83
CA ALA A 193 -0.37 6.96 0.69
C ALA A 193 -0.39 5.52 0.14
N VAL A 194 -1.55 4.87 0.12
CA VAL A 194 -1.67 3.47 -0.30
C VAL A 194 -1.63 3.36 -1.82
N TRP A 195 -0.87 2.38 -2.31
CA TRP A 195 -0.79 2.04 -3.73
C TRP A 195 -2.22 1.77 -4.22
N TYR A 196 -2.61 2.32 -5.38
CA TYR A 196 -3.99 2.19 -5.90
C TYR A 196 -5.10 2.95 -5.16
N ALA A 197 -4.80 3.88 -4.25
CA ALA A 197 -5.81 4.73 -3.62
C ALA A 197 -6.81 5.33 -4.63
N ASN A 198 -6.36 5.71 -5.84
CA ASN A 198 -7.23 6.18 -6.92
C ASN A 198 -8.38 5.22 -7.27
N TRP A 199 -8.15 3.91 -7.28
CA TRP A 199 -9.17 2.91 -7.65
C TRP A 199 -10.30 2.88 -6.63
N ARG A 200 -9.94 2.93 -5.35
CA ARG A 200 -10.89 3.00 -4.25
C ARG A 200 -11.84 4.18 -4.37
N TYR A 201 -11.32 5.36 -4.69
CA TYR A 201 -12.17 6.54 -4.88
C TYR A 201 -12.95 6.50 -6.20
N THR A 202 -12.34 6.08 -7.31
CA THR A 202 -13.01 6.06 -8.62
C THR A 202 -14.11 5.00 -8.71
N LEU A 203 -13.86 3.79 -8.20
CA LEU A 203 -14.85 2.72 -8.12
C LEU A 203 -15.95 3.06 -7.11
N GLY A 204 -15.58 3.58 -5.94
CA GLY A 204 -16.53 4.06 -4.94
C GLY A 204 -17.46 5.15 -5.49
N LEU A 205 -16.91 6.15 -6.17
CA LEU A 205 -17.71 7.19 -6.82
C LEU A 205 -18.63 6.60 -7.89
N LYS A 206 -18.13 5.68 -8.71
CA LYS A 206 -18.90 5.06 -9.79
C LYS A 206 -20.08 4.26 -9.25
N PHE A 207 -19.86 3.48 -8.20
CA PHE A 207 -20.91 2.71 -7.54
C PHE A 207 -21.96 3.62 -6.89
N LEU A 208 -21.54 4.54 -6.03
CA LEU A 208 -22.47 5.43 -5.33
C LEU A 208 -23.17 6.42 -6.25
N HIS A 209 -22.56 6.80 -7.38
CA HIS A 209 -23.23 7.53 -8.45
C HIS A 209 -24.34 6.70 -9.08
N ALA A 210 -24.12 5.41 -9.33
CA ALA A 210 -25.18 4.52 -9.82
C ALA A 210 -26.33 4.39 -8.82
N GLU A 211 -26.03 4.27 -7.52
CA GLU A 211 -27.04 4.27 -6.45
C GLU A 211 -27.86 5.56 -6.44
N TYR A 212 -27.19 6.70 -6.57
CA TYR A 212 -27.84 8.00 -6.64
C TYR A 212 -28.80 8.12 -7.82
N MET A 213 -28.41 7.56 -8.97
CA MET A 213 -29.23 7.55 -10.19
C MET A 213 -30.40 6.58 -10.09
N ALA A 214 -30.27 5.50 -9.33
CA ALA A 214 -31.29 4.46 -9.18
C ALA A 214 -32.37 4.79 -8.15
N THR A 215 -32.04 5.53 -7.09
CA THR A 215 -32.99 5.86 -6.02
C THR A 215 -33.75 7.14 -6.28
N GLU A 216 -35.01 7.21 -5.85
CA GLU A 216 -35.84 8.42 -5.80
C GLU A 216 -35.92 9.03 -4.39
N ASP A 217 -35.36 8.36 -3.37
CA ASP A 217 -35.34 8.82 -2.00
C ASP A 217 -34.37 10.02 -1.85
N GLU A 218 -34.93 11.20 -1.52
CA GLU A 218 -34.14 12.43 -1.39
C GLU A 218 -33.29 12.49 -0.11
N GLU A 219 -33.65 11.77 0.95
CA GLU A 219 -32.81 11.67 2.15
C GLU A 219 -31.56 10.86 1.81
N TYR A 220 -31.75 9.69 1.20
CA TYR A 220 -30.64 8.84 0.76
C TYR A 220 -29.79 9.52 -0.33
N ARG A 221 -30.40 10.22 -1.30
CA ARG A 221 -29.65 11.05 -2.27
C ARG A 221 -28.81 12.13 -1.58
N THR A 222 -29.29 12.71 -0.48
CA THR A 222 -28.56 13.73 0.26
C THR A 222 -27.32 13.13 0.93
N GLU A 223 -27.47 11.95 1.52
CA GLU A 223 -26.37 11.18 2.09
C GLU A 223 -25.34 10.80 1.00
N LEU A 224 -25.77 10.20 -0.10
CA LEU A 224 -24.90 9.84 -1.23
C LEU A 224 -24.13 11.04 -1.79
N ARG A 225 -24.78 12.22 -1.91
CA ARG A 225 -24.10 13.46 -2.32
C ARG A 225 -23.00 13.87 -1.33
N ALA A 226 -23.23 13.70 -0.03
CA ALA A 226 -22.25 14.03 1.00
C ALA A 226 -21.05 13.07 0.96
N VAL A 227 -21.30 11.76 0.81
CA VAL A 227 -20.27 10.72 0.69
C VAL A 227 -19.46 10.89 -0.59
N CYS A 228 -20.12 11.03 -1.74
CA CYS A 228 -19.43 11.27 -3.01
C CYS A 228 -18.61 12.56 -2.97
N ARG A 229 -19.09 13.62 -2.29
CA ARG A 229 -18.28 14.83 -2.09
C ARG A 229 -16.95 14.52 -1.38
N ARG A 230 -16.93 13.65 -0.37
CA ARG A 230 -15.71 13.24 0.33
C ARG A 230 -14.78 12.43 -0.58
N LEU A 231 -15.33 11.52 -1.38
CA LEU A 231 -14.54 10.74 -2.35
C LEU A 231 -13.93 11.62 -3.45
N VAL A 232 -14.69 12.57 -4.00
CA VAL A 232 -14.18 13.58 -4.95
C VAL A 232 -13.04 14.38 -4.31
N GLN A 233 -13.17 14.76 -3.03
CA GLN A 233 -12.10 15.46 -2.32
C GLN A 233 -10.84 14.61 -2.20
N GLY A 234 -10.96 13.32 -1.87
CA GLY A 234 -9.84 12.38 -1.87
C GLY A 234 -9.15 12.31 -3.23
N LEU A 235 -9.91 12.17 -4.32
CA LEU A 235 -9.33 12.25 -5.68
C LEU A 235 -8.63 13.57 -5.92
N LEU A 236 -9.25 14.71 -5.62
CA LEU A 236 -8.62 16.02 -5.83
C LEU A 236 -7.31 16.19 -5.06
N ARG A 237 -7.13 15.51 -3.93
CA ARG A 237 -5.86 15.50 -3.18
C ARG A 237 -4.79 14.64 -3.87
N LEU A 238 -5.18 13.55 -4.52
CA LEU A 238 -4.27 12.72 -5.35
C LEU A 238 -3.84 13.41 -6.65
N GLN A 239 -4.47 14.54 -7.01
CA GLN A 239 -4.19 15.24 -8.25
C GLN A 239 -2.96 16.12 -8.12
N LEU A 240 -1.93 15.85 -8.91
CA LEU A 240 -0.81 16.78 -9.11
C LEU A 240 -0.82 17.34 -10.53
N SER A 241 -0.53 18.63 -10.69
CA SER A 241 -0.27 19.20 -12.02
C SER A 241 1.16 18.90 -12.46
N ASN A 242 1.41 18.95 -13.77
CA ASN A 242 2.76 18.80 -14.36
C ASN A 242 3.76 19.84 -13.83
N SER A 243 3.28 20.97 -13.30
CA SER A 243 4.11 22.00 -12.68
C SER A 243 4.29 21.81 -11.17
N ASP A 244 3.35 21.15 -10.49
CA ASP A 244 3.36 21.02 -9.04
C ASP A 244 4.23 19.84 -8.59
N ALA A 245 4.20 18.70 -9.30
CA ALA A 245 4.99 17.52 -8.93
C ALA A 245 6.51 17.79 -8.96
N PRO A 246 7.13 18.25 -10.09
CA PRO A 246 8.56 18.58 -10.10
C PRO A 246 8.94 19.72 -9.16
N ARG A 247 8.06 20.71 -8.95
CA ARG A 247 8.32 21.86 -8.06
C ARG A 247 8.32 21.43 -6.61
N LEU A 248 7.41 20.54 -6.23
CA LEU A 248 7.30 19.99 -4.89
C LEU A 248 8.54 19.17 -4.55
N GLU A 249 8.91 18.24 -5.42
CA GLU A 249 10.04 17.34 -5.19
C GLU A 249 11.38 18.09 -5.20
N LYS A 250 11.55 19.02 -6.16
CA LYS A 250 12.72 19.92 -6.18
C LYS A 250 12.77 20.82 -4.95
N LYS A 251 11.64 21.32 -4.43
CA LYS A 251 11.61 22.11 -3.19
C LYS A 251 11.94 21.28 -1.96
N ARG A 252 11.44 20.05 -1.85
CA ARG A 252 11.76 19.10 -0.77
C ARG A 252 13.26 18.78 -0.78
N ARG A 253 13.79 18.34 -1.92
CA ARG A 253 15.20 17.95 -2.09
C ARG A 253 16.19 19.12 -1.99
N ALA A 254 15.86 20.31 -2.51
CA ALA A 254 16.79 21.44 -2.52
C ALA A 254 16.91 22.17 -1.18
N ARG A 255 15.93 22.04 -0.28
CA ARG A 255 15.95 22.71 1.04
C ARG A 255 16.68 21.91 2.11
N VAL A 256 16.91 20.61 1.89
CA VAL A 256 17.73 19.77 2.75
C VAL A 256 18.98 19.39 1.98
N SER A 257 20.08 20.08 2.27
CA SER A 257 21.38 19.76 1.65
C SER A 257 21.73 18.28 1.90
N ILE A 258 22.45 17.65 0.96
CA ILE A 258 22.90 16.25 1.11
C ILE A 258 23.60 16.05 2.47
N ARG A 259 24.43 17.03 2.87
CA ARG A 259 25.11 17.06 4.16
C ARG A 259 24.17 17.17 5.38
N MET A 260 23.02 17.84 5.24
CA MET A 260 21.99 17.86 6.28
C MET A 260 21.23 16.54 6.32
N ARG A 261 20.96 15.91 5.18
CA ARG A 261 20.30 14.59 5.12
C ARG A 261 21.10 13.50 5.84
N ASP A 262 22.42 13.49 5.69
CA ASP A 262 23.28 12.46 6.28
C ASP A 262 23.50 12.61 7.81
N ALA A 263 23.08 13.73 8.42
CA ALA A 263 23.38 14.05 9.82
C ALA A 263 22.17 14.55 10.64
N ALA A 264 21.06 14.93 10.01
CA ALA A 264 19.93 15.55 10.68
C ALA A 264 18.90 14.52 11.15
N MET A 265 18.53 14.61 12.42
CA MET A 265 17.48 13.82 13.02
C MET A 265 16.09 14.37 12.67
N PRO A 266 15.02 13.55 12.77
CA PRO A 266 13.64 14.02 12.64
C PRO A 266 13.35 15.24 13.53
N SER A 267 12.48 16.11 13.04
CA SER A 267 12.06 17.33 13.72
C SER A 267 10.59 17.64 13.46
N LYS A 268 10.06 18.60 14.22
CA LYS A 268 8.66 19.01 14.22
C LYS A 268 8.54 20.50 14.54
N LEU A 269 7.40 21.09 14.21
CA LEU A 269 7.17 22.51 14.47
C LEU A 269 6.93 22.78 15.96
N GLY A 270 6.34 21.81 16.67
CA GLY A 270 5.94 21.93 18.07
C GLY A 270 4.53 22.49 18.26
N VAL A 271 3.61 22.11 17.39
CA VAL A 271 2.18 22.40 17.49
C VAL A 271 1.42 21.15 17.93
N VAL A 272 0.38 21.34 18.74
CA VAL A 272 -0.65 20.33 18.96
C VAL A 272 -1.86 20.76 18.15
N LEU A 273 -2.38 19.83 17.36
CA LEU A 273 -3.49 20.09 16.45
C LEU A 273 -4.76 19.40 16.93
N ALA A 274 -5.90 20.01 16.65
CA ALA A 274 -7.19 19.36 16.88
C ALA A 274 -7.31 18.14 15.97
N PRO A 275 -7.87 17.02 16.47
CA PRO A 275 -8.29 15.93 15.61
C PRO A 275 -9.20 16.46 14.49
N PRO A 276 -9.05 15.97 13.25
CA PRO A 276 -9.91 16.39 12.15
C PRO A 276 -11.37 16.06 12.45
N THR A 277 -12.26 17.02 12.20
CA THR A 277 -13.72 16.81 12.28
C THR A 277 -14.36 16.94 10.90
N ASP A 278 -15.55 16.37 10.74
CA ASP A 278 -16.33 16.43 9.50
C ASP A 278 -16.68 17.87 9.08
N GLU A 279 -16.79 18.79 10.04
CA GLU A 279 -17.13 20.20 9.80
C GLU A 279 -15.91 21.06 9.43
N ASP A 280 -14.70 20.57 9.69
CA ASP A 280 -13.45 21.33 9.53
C ASP A 280 -12.66 20.96 8.25
N TYR A 281 -13.28 20.16 7.39
CA TYR A 281 -12.68 19.63 6.18
C TYR A 281 -12.46 20.77 5.15
N ARG A 282 -11.19 21.18 4.99
CA ARG A 282 -10.66 22.35 4.22
C ARG A 282 -10.44 23.64 5.03
N GLY A 283 -10.63 23.59 6.36
CA GLY A 283 -10.33 24.69 7.26
C GLY A 283 -8.82 24.93 7.43
N GLY A 284 -7.99 23.90 7.24
CA GLY A 284 -6.59 23.87 7.67
C GLY A 284 -6.48 23.30 9.07
N ALA A 285 -5.33 22.73 9.42
CA ALA A 285 -5.13 22.10 10.73
C ALA A 285 -5.22 23.11 11.86
N LEU A 286 -6.22 22.97 12.74
CA LEU A 286 -6.44 23.87 13.87
C LEU A 286 -5.39 23.63 14.94
N ILE A 287 -4.60 24.64 15.27
CA ILE A 287 -3.68 24.63 16.39
C ILE A 287 -4.48 24.75 17.69
N THR A 288 -4.43 23.73 18.55
CA THR A 288 -5.04 23.76 19.89
C THR A 288 -4.06 24.25 20.93
N SER A 289 -2.77 23.97 20.76
CA SER A 289 -1.72 24.53 21.61
C SER A 289 -0.38 24.59 20.88
N VAL A 290 0.53 25.39 21.42
CA VAL A 290 1.90 25.56 20.92
C VAL A 290 2.87 25.28 22.06
N LYS A 291 3.86 24.41 21.82
CA LYS A 291 4.84 24.02 22.83
C LYS A 291 5.79 25.20 23.11
N PRO A 292 5.97 25.63 24.38
CA PRO A 292 6.91 26.70 24.71
C PRO A 292 8.33 26.41 24.24
N GLY A 293 9.01 27.41 23.67
CA GLY A 293 10.36 27.29 23.14
C GLY A 293 10.50 26.48 21.85
N SER A 294 9.40 26.02 21.25
CA SER A 294 9.41 25.33 19.96
C SER A 294 9.61 26.27 18.78
N ALA A 295 9.82 25.71 17.58
CA ALA A 295 9.91 26.49 16.35
C ALA A 295 8.60 27.25 16.05
N ALA A 296 7.44 26.66 16.39
CA ALA A 296 6.13 27.29 16.31
C ALA A 296 6.01 28.51 17.24
N ASP A 297 6.47 28.36 18.49
CA ASP A 297 6.41 29.42 19.51
C ASP A 297 7.26 30.63 19.12
N GLU A 298 8.51 30.39 18.70
CA GLU A 298 9.40 31.45 18.19
C GLU A 298 8.88 32.09 16.91
N ALA A 299 8.16 31.31 16.09
CA ALA A 299 7.45 31.81 14.93
C ALA A 299 6.13 32.53 15.28
N GLY A 300 5.72 32.60 16.55
CA GLY A 300 4.54 33.33 17.01
C GLY A 300 3.22 32.68 16.59
N LEU A 301 3.24 31.37 16.32
CA LEU A 301 2.02 30.57 16.14
C LEU A 301 1.31 30.50 17.49
N GLN A 302 -0.02 30.44 17.45
CA GLN A 302 -0.85 30.46 18.65
C GLN A 302 -2.02 29.49 18.48
N ALA A 303 -2.58 29.05 19.61
CA ALA A 303 -3.86 28.35 19.63
C ALA A 303 -4.94 29.17 18.86
N GLY A 304 -5.79 28.47 18.11
CA GLY A 304 -6.79 29.07 17.21
C GLY A 304 -6.26 29.44 15.83
N ASN A 305 -4.93 29.43 15.58
CA ASN A 305 -4.40 29.57 14.22
C ASN A 305 -4.63 28.27 13.45
N ARG A 306 -4.74 28.36 12.12
CA ARG A 306 -4.92 27.20 11.24
C ARG A 306 -3.78 27.10 10.26
N ILE A 307 -3.16 25.92 10.17
CA ILE A 307 -2.15 25.62 9.16
C ILE A 307 -2.89 25.20 7.89
N CYS A 308 -2.83 26.03 6.85
CA CYS A 308 -3.53 25.79 5.58
C CYS A 308 -2.59 25.35 4.45
N GLU A 309 -1.29 25.48 4.65
CA GLU A 309 -0.26 25.06 3.71
C GLU A 309 1.02 24.69 4.49
N ALA A 310 1.73 23.66 4.06
CA ALA A 310 3.06 23.33 4.54
C ALA A 310 3.93 22.96 3.32
N GLU A 311 5.11 23.56 3.20
CA GLU A 311 6.05 23.36 2.09
C GLU A 311 5.49 23.60 0.67
N GLY A 312 4.39 24.34 0.55
CA GLY A 312 3.70 24.55 -0.74
C GLY A 312 2.57 23.57 -1.00
N LEU A 313 2.40 22.56 -0.15
CA LEU A 313 1.27 21.64 -0.14
C LEU A 313 0.15 22.18 0.72
N ARG A 314 -1.06 22.05 0.23
CA ARG A 314 -2.25 22.40 0.99
C ARG A 314 -2.38 21.47 2.19
N VAL A 315 -2.64 22.05 3.37
CA VAL A 315 -3.02 21.33 4.60
C VAL A 315 -4.51 21.55 4.79
N GLU A 316 -5.33 20.50 4.72
CA GLU A 316 -6.77 20.63 4.90
C GLU A 316 -7.21 20.30 6.33
N ASN A 317 -6.45 19.45 7.03
CA ASN A 317 -6.70 19.01 8.40
C ASN A 317 -5.39 18.56 9.09
N ALA A 318 -5.47 18.14 10.37
CA ALA A 318 -4.30 17.74 11.14
C ALA A 318 -3.57 16.49 10.64
N LEU A 319 -4.26 15.51 10.03
CA LEU A 319 -3.58 14.35 9.44
C LEU A 319 -2.66 14.80 8.30
N ASP A 320 -3.17 15.60 7.35
CA ASP A 320 -2.38 16.09 6.21
C ASP A 320 -1.11 16.83 6.66
N TYR A 321 -1.19 17.52 7.79
CA TYR A 321 -0.04 18.19 8.39
C TYR A 321 0.95 17.18 8.98
N TYR A 322 0.49 16.29 9.87
CA TYR A 322 1.39 15.40 10.59
C TYR A 322 2.11 14.42 9.66
N MET A 323 1.43 13.94 8.61
CA MET A 323 2.06 13.13 7.57
C MET A 323 3.23 13.86 6.92
N GLN A 324 3.07 15.15 6.59
CA GLN A 324 4.16 15.94 6.02
C GLN A 324 5.28 16.21 7.03
N GLU A 325 4.94 16.40 8.30
CA GLU A 325 5.90 16.68 9.36
C GLU A 325 6.85 15.51 9.63
N THR A 326 6.41 14.26 9.39
CA THR A 326 7.26 13.06 9.58
C THR A 326 8.52 13.07 8.72
N GLU A 327 8.49 13.75 7.57
CA GLU A 327 9.64 13.88 6.66
C GLU A 327 10.62 15.01 7.06
N TRP A 328 10.27 15.81 8.08
CA TRP A 328 11.03 17.02 8.38
C TRP A 328 12.22 16.75 9.31
N VAL A 329 13.30 17.50 9.11
CA VAL A 329 14.55 17.32 9.85
C VAL A 329 15.02 18.59 10.54
N GLY A 330 15.83 18.43 11.59
CA GLY A 330 16.41 19.55 12.34
C GLY A 330 17.23 20.49 11.46
N GLY A 331 17.05 21.80 11.64
CA GLY A 331 17.74 22.84 10.86
C GLY A 331 17.10 23.15 9.50
N GLN A 332 16.13 22.37 9.04
CA GLN A 332 15.38 22.64 7.81
C GLN A 332 14.55 23.92 7.96
N LYS A 333 14.50 24.73 6.89
CA LYS A 333 13.61 25.89 6.81
C LYS A 333 12.32 25.53 6.06
N VAL A 334 11.22 25.38 6.80
CA VAL A 334 9.89 25.01 6.29
C VAL A 334 8.99 26.24 6.10
N ASN A 335 8.27 26.31 4.99
CA ASN A 335 7.32 27.37 4.67
C ASN A 335 5.91 26.94 5.08
N ILE A 336 5.30 27.64 6.02
CA ILE A 336 3.97 27.35 6.56
C ILE A 336 3.00 28.46 6.18
N GLY A 337 1.89 28.11 5.53
CA GLY A 337 0.76 28.99 5.29
C GLY A 337 -0.24 28.94 6.44
N ILE A 338 -0.54 30.10 7.01
CA ILE A 338 -1.29 30.23 8.25
C ILE A 338 -2.51 31.12 8.00
N ARG A 339 -3.68 30.63 8.45
CA ARG A 339 -4.91 31.40 8.57
C ARG A 339 -5.15 31.75 10.03
N ARG A 340 -5.49 33.02 10.27
CA ARG A 340 -5.90 33.51 11.59
C ARG A 340 -7.28 34.13 11.48
N GLU A 341 -8.19 33.70 12.34
CA GLU A 341 -9.57 34.21 12.35
C GLU A 341 -9.57 35.74 12.54
N GLY A 342 -10.35 36.45 11.71
CA GLY A 342 -10.38 37.92 11.69
C GLY A 342 -9.15 38.61 11.09
N ALA A 343 -8.17 37.87 10.57
CA ALA A 343 -6.96 38.41 9.94
C ALA A 343 -6.74 37.85 8.52
N LYS A 344 -5.82 38.44 7.75
CA LYS A 344 -5.44 37.93 6.43
C LYS A 344 -4.51 36.71 6.56
N ASP A 345 -4.76 35.70 5.73
CA ASP A 345 -3.87 34.55 5.54
C ASP A 345 -2.46 35.04 5.16
N TYR A 346 -1.42 34.44 5.74
CA TYR A 346 -0.02 34.78 5.47
C TYR A 346 0.84 33.52 5.42
N LYS A 347 2.05 33.65 4.85
CA LYS A 347 3.05 32.57 4.83
C LYS A 347 4.25 32.96 5.66
N LYS A 348 4.85 32.01 6.35
CA LYS A 348 6.04 32.22 7.16
C LYS A 348 7.02 31.08 6.94
N ASP A 349 8.27 31.43 6.70
CA ASP A 349 9.34 30.45 6.78
C ASP A 349 9.75 30.28 8.25
N ILE A 350 9.81 29.04 8.71
CA ILE A 350 10.12 28.65 10.08
C ILE A 350 11.31 27.69 10.02
N THR A 351 12.33 27.95 10.82
CA THR A 351 13.50 27.06 10.91
C THR A 351 13.22 26.04 12.01
N LEU A 352 13.25 24.76 11.66
CA LEU A 352 13.01 23.67 12.58
C LEU A 352 14.20 23.50 13.52
N LYS A 353 13.91 23.27 14.80
CA LYS A 353 14.93 22.97 15.80
C LYS A 353 15.31 21.50 15.74
N GLN A 354 16.50 21.14 16.15
CA GLN A 354 16.78 19.73 16.42
C GLN A 354 16.00 19.30 17.66
N ILE A 355 15.29 18.17 17.59
CA ILE A 355 14.35 17.76 18.66
C ILE A 355 14.81 16.50 19.37
N TRP A 356 15.45 15.58 18.64
CA TRP A 356 16.02 14.40 19.26
C TRP A 356 17.16 14.79 20.19
N PRO A 357 17.06 14.52 21.50
CA PRO A 357 18.13 14.81 22.42
C PRO A 357 19.29 13.85 22.17
N GLY A 358 20.46 14.22 22.68
CA GLY A 358 21.59 13.34 22.82
C GLY A 358 21.25 12.10 23.65
N TYR A 359 21.85 11.00 23.27
CA TYR A 359 21.56 9.68 23.79
C TYR A 359 22.67 9.21 24.74
N LEU A 360 22.31 9.01 26.01
CA LEU A 360 23.20 8.43 27.01
C LEU A 360 22.94 6.93 27.24
N GLY A 361 21.77 6.43 26.84
CA GLY A 361 21.39 5.02 26.92
C GLY A 361 21.40 4.41 28.33
N LEU A 362 21.06 5.20 29.35
CA LEU A 362 21.06 4.72 30.73
C LEU A 362 19.68 4.18 31.13
N LYS A 363 19.65 2.97 31.71
CA LYS A 363 18.50 2.46 32.45
C LYS A 363 18.69 2.81 33.92
N LEU A 364 17.81 3.67 34.44
CA LEU A 364 17.95 4.25 35.77
C LEU A 364 16.80 3.84 36.69
N ASN A 365 17.15 3.43 37.91
CA ASN A 365 16.22 3.36 39.04
C ASN A 365 16.11 4.76 39.67
N PRO A 366 14.92 5.19 40.14
CA PRO A 366 14.78 6.42 40.91
C PRO A 366 15.72 6.56 42.12
N GLY A 367 16.08 5.43 42.76
CA GLY A 367 16.96 5.42 43.94
C GLY A 367 16.30 6.01 45.19
N VAL A 368 17.09 6.16 46.27
CA VAL A 368 16.63 6.74 47.55
C VAL A 368 17.45 8.00 47.87
N GLY A 369 17.05 9.14 47.29
CA GLY A 369 17.44 10.50 47.72
C GLY A 369 18.85 10.99 47.37
N GLU A 370 19.77 10.11 46.97
CA GLU A 370 21.15 10.47 46.59
C GLU A 370 21.34 10.65 45.07
N GLY A 371 20.29 10.44 44.30
CA GLY A 371 20.29 10.44 42.84
C GLY A 371 19.82 9.11 42.24
N PRO A 372 19.52 9.12 40.93
CA PRO A 372 19.15 7.90 40.20
C PRO A 372 20.32 6.90 40.13
N ILE A 373 19.98 5.61 40.19
CA ILE A 373 20.94 4.49 40.19
C ILE A 373 20.98 3.85 38.81
N VAL A 374 22.17 3.61 38.26
CA VAL A 374 22.35 2.86 37.01
C VAL A 374 21.97 1.39 37.23
N GLU A 375 20.84 0.95 36.70
CA GLU A 375 20.42 -0.46 36.70
C GLU A 375 20.98 -1.24 35.51
N GLY A 376 21.27 -0.53 34.43
CA GLY A 376 21.75 -1.13 33.20
C GLY A 376 21.96 -0.11 32.11
N PHE A 377 22.33 -0.63 30.96
CA PHE A 377 22.58 0.15 29.75
C PHE A 377 21.62 -0.34 28.68
N LEU A 378 20.88 0.60 28.09
CA LEU A 378 20.11 0.37 26.88
C LEU A 378 21.07 0.13 25.70
N PRO A 379 20.60 -0.49 24.60
CA PRO A 379 21.39 -0.65 23.38
C PRO A 379 22.03 0.68 22.95
N PHE A 380 23.27 0.66 22.44
CA PHE A 380 24.02 1.86 22.00
C PHE A 380 24.42 2.86 23.09
N SER A 381 24.28 2.54 24.38
CA SER A 381 24.66 3.47 25.45
C SER A 381 26.16 3.83 25.39
N PRO A 382 26.52 5.11 25.17
CA PRO A 382 27.92 5.53 25.24
C PRO A 382 28.49 5.45 26.67
N CYS A 383 27.64 5.26 27.68
CA CYS A 383 28.04 5.14 29.09
C CYS A 383 28.55 3.74 29.48
N LYS A 384 28.35 2.70 28.65
CA LYS A 384 28.62 1.28 28.98
C LYS A 384 30.10 0.97 29.28
N GLY A 385 31.03 1.87 28.94
CA GLY A 385 32.46 1.78 29.29
C GLY A 385 32.92 2.67 30.45
N GLU A 386 32.13 3.68 30.81
CA GLU A 386 32.52 4.72 31.79
C GLU A 386 31.80 4.56 33.14
N LEU A 387 30.58 4.00 33.10
CA LEU A 387 29.74 3.77 34.26
C LEU A 387 29.59 2.28 34.56
N GLU A 388 29.28 1.96 35.81
CA GLU A 388 29.02 0.61 36.29
C GLU A 388 27.57 0.48 36.78
N ILE A 389 27.00 -0.72 36.67
CA ILE A 389 25.70 -1.02 37.29
C ILE A 389 25.83 -0.83 38.81
N GLY A 390 24.92 -0.05 39.39
CA GLY A 390 24.92 0.37 40.80
C GLY A 390 25.52 1.75 41.05
N ASP A 391 26.07 2.43 40.04
CA ASP A 391 26.51 3.82 40.18
C ASP A 391 25.32 4.75 40.46
N ILE A 392 25.46 5.65 41.44
CA ILE A 392 24.44 6.67 41.79
C ILE A 392 24.84 8.00 41.18
N ILE A 393 24.05 8.54 40.26
CA ILE A 393 24.35 9.80 39.55
C ILE A 393 23.87 10.98 40.40
N TYR A 394 24.78 11.86 40.81
CA TYR A 394 24.44 13.03 41.63
C TYR A 394 24.73 14.37 40.93
N GLU A 395 25.38 14.36 39.76
CA GLU A 395 25.61 15.56 38.95
C GLU A 395 25.66 15.21 37.46
N VAL A 396 25.03 16.03 36.62
CA VAL A 396 24.99 15.89 35.15
C VAL A 396 25.31 17.24 34.54
N GLY A 397 26.35 17.33 33.71
CA GLY A 397 26.69 18.57 32.99
C GLY A 397 27.10 19.75 33.88
N GLY A 398 27.33 19.52 35.18
CA GLY A 398 27.60 20.57 36.17
C GLY A 398 26.41 20.89 37.10
N ASP A 399 25.22 20.37 36.79
CA ASP A 399 24.02 20.53 37.62
C ASP A 399 23.86 19.37 38.60
N GLU A 400 23.73 19.69 39.89
CA GLU A 400 23.49 18.68 40.94
C GLU A 400 22.06 18.14 40.87
N ILE A 401 21.93 16.83 40.98
CA ILE A 401 20.64 16.12 40.95
C ILE A 401 20.51 15.16 42.13
N SER A 402 19.26 14.95 42.56
CA SER A 402 18.91 14.05 43.66
C SER A 402 17.75 13.10 43.31
N LYS A 403 16.99 13.44 42.27
CA LYS A 403 15.87 12.66 41.77
C LYS A 403 15.96 12.41 40.27
N ILE A 404 15.35 11.33 39.82
CA ILE A 404 15.34 10.94 38.40
C ILE A 404 14.65 11.98 37.52
N GLU A 405 13.65 12.72 38.01
CA GLU A 405 12.96 13.75 37.21
C GLU A 405 13.90 14.89 36.83
N GLN A 406 14.85 15.23 37.71
CA GLN A 406 15.88 16.24 37.42
C GLN A 406 16.86 15.74 36.36
N PHE A 407 17.23 14.46 36.43
CA PHE A 407 18.04 13.84 35.38
C PHE A 407 17.33 13.89 34.03
N ARG A 408 16.03 13.54 33.99
CA ARG A 408 15.24 13.55 32.75
C ARG A 408 15.10 14.94 32.15
N GLU A 409 14.96 15.97 32.97
CA GLU A 409 14.89 17.35 32.48
C GLU A 409 16.22 17.80 31.85
N LEU A 410 17.34 17.50 32.49
CA LEU A 410 18.67 17.77 31.92
C LEU A 410 18.92 16.94 30.65
N GLU A 411 18.46 15.69 30.62
CA GLU A 411 18.60 14.80 29.46
C GLU A 411 17.89 15.35 28.20
N ARG A 412 16.86 16.21 28.37
CA ARG A 412 16.14 16.85 27.27
C ARG A 412 16.92 17.97 26.59
N SER A 413 17.88 18.57 27.28
CA SER A 413 18.70 19.67 26.74
C SER A 413 20.05 19.22 26.16
N ILE A 414 20.39 17.94 26.31
CA ILE A 414 21.61 17.37 25.70
C ILE A 414 21.39 17.28 24.20
N GLU A 415 22.36 17.72 23.40
CA GLU A 415 22.40 17.55 21.95
C GLU A 415 23.36 16.41 21.56
N PRO A 416 23.15 15.73 20.42
CA PRO A 416 24.12 14.77 19.90
C PRO A 416 25.49 15.43 19.66
N GLY A 417 26.56 14.79 20.15
CA GLY A 417 27.93 15.30 20.12
C GLY A 417 28.34 16.09 21.36
N ASP A 418 27.42 16.36 22.30
CA ASP A 418 27.76 17.05 23.55
C ASP A 418 28.67 16.20 24.45
N ASP A 419 29.73 16.82 24.94
CA ASP A 419 30.64 16.26 25.94
C ASP A 419 30.03 16.39 27.35
N ILE A 420 29.30 15.38 27.80
CA ILE A 420 28.61 15.40 29.10
C ILE A 420 29.48 14.79 30.20
N ARG A 421 29.63 15.53 31.31
CA ARG A 421 30.27 15.03 32.53
C ARG A 421 29.22 14.52 33.50
N LEU A 422 29.34 13.26 33.90
CA LEU A 422 28.50 12.62 34.91
C LEU A 422 29.35 12.41 36.17
N LYS A 423 28.91 12.91 37.33
CA LYS A 423 29.52 12.55 38.61
C LYS A 423 28.66 11.52 39.33
N VAL A 424 29.33 10.45 39.78
CA VAL A 424 28.66 9.29 40.38
C VAL A 424 29.28 8.89 41.71
N LEU A 425 28.48 8.25 42.57
CA LEU A 425 28.94 7.55 43.75
C LEU A 425 29.01 6.05 43.44
N ARG A 426 30.21 5.47 43.61
CA ARG A 426 30.48 4.06 43.29
C ARG A 426 30.76 3.21 44.53
N GLY A 427 30.11 2.05 44.58
CA GLY A 427 30.27 1.00 45.60
C GLY A 427 29.78 1.39 46.99
N GLU A 428 29.87 0.46 47.95
CA GLU A 428 29.33 0.65 49.32
C GLU A 428 29.93 1.85 50.08
N LYS A 429 31.19 2.20 49.76
CA LYS A 429 31.88 3.37 50.35
C LYS A 429 31.55 4.69 49.65
N LYS A 430 30.65 4.69 48.66
CA LYS A 430 30.18 5.88 47.91
C LYS A 430 31.33 6.77 47.43
N ARG A 431 32.30 6.16 46.74
CA ARG A 431 33.46 6.90 46.23
C ARG A 431 33.02 7.79 45.08
N LYS A 432 33.35 9.09 45.15
CA LYS A 432 33.10 10.03 44.06
C LYS A 432 33.93 9.65 42.83
N LYS A 433 33.27 9.51 41.70
CA LYS A 433 33.85 9.27 40.38
C LYS A 433 33.28 10.29 39.40
N SER A 434 34.02 10.53 38.33
CA SER A 434 33.56 11.36 37.21
C SER A 434 33.78 10.57 35.93
N ALA A 435 32.72 10.46 35.14
CA ALA A 435 32.73 9.93 33.78
C ALA A 435 32.54 11.10 32.82
N LYS A 436 33.25 11.09 31.69
CA LYS A 436 33.03 12.01 30.59
C LYS A 436 32.56 11.19 29.39
N VAL A 437 31.40 11.52 28.85
CA VAL A 437 30.74 10.76 27.81
C VAL A 437 30.28 11.72 26.73
N GLU A 438 30.62 11.43 25.48
CA GLU A 438 30.04 12.13 24.33
C GLU A 438 28.64 11.56 24.05
N ALA A 439 27.62 12.40 24.07
CA ALA A 439 26.25 11.98 23.81
C ALA A 439 26.09 11.56 22.35
N ALA A 440 25.55 10.36 22.11
CA ALA A 440 25.31 9.88 20.76
C ALA A 440 24.03 10.47 20.16
N GLY A 441 23.81 10.32 18.85
CA GLY A 441 22.48 10.50 18.27
C GLY A 441 21.52 9.44 18.81
N SER A 442 20.29 9.83 19.18
CA SER A 442 19.28 8.84 19.58
C SER A 442 18.99 7.88 18.42
N PRO A 443 18.92 6.56 18.66
CA PRO A 443 18.40 5.60 17.70
C PRO A 443 16.88 5.76 17.56
N GLU A 444 16.27 5.14 16.55
CA GLU A 444 14.81 4.98 16.51
C GLU A 444 14.33 4.19 17.74
N GLY A 445 13.09 4.40 18.13
CA GLY A 445 12.49 3.83 19.34
C GLY A 445 11.15 3.17 19.07
N TRP A 446 10.85 2.10 19.80
CA TRP A 446 9.53 1.47 19.75
C TRP A 446 9.04 1.07 21.14
N PHE A 447 7.72 1.09 21.35
CA PHE A 447 7.11 0.74 22.64
C PHE A 447 6.80 -0.76 22.77
N GLY A 448 6.97 -1.52 21.68
CA GLY A 448 6.82 -2.97 21.67
C GLY A 448 5.38 -3.42 21.86
N PHE A 449 4.42 -2.82 21.14
CA PHE A 449 3.08 -3.37 20.95
C PHE A 449 2.83 -3.65 19.46
N GLY A 450 1.94 -4.60 19.17
CA GLY A 450 1.39 -4.87 17.85
C GLY A 450 0.04 -4.18 17.67
N ILE A 451 -0.39 -3.99 16.43
CA ILE A 451 -1.62 -3.30 16.06
C ILE A 451 -2.58 -4.30 15.40
N GLU A 452 -3.87 -4.16 15.67
CA GLU A 452 -4.94 -4.87 14.97
C GLU A 452 -5.33 -4.06 13.72
N GLU A 453 -5.37 -4.71 12.56
CA GLU A 453 -5.53 -4.07 11.23
C GLU A 453 -6.93 -3.45 11.02
N GLU A 454 -7.86 -3.63 11.96
CA GLU A 454 -9.20 -3.05 11.87
C GLU A 454 -9.28 -1.64 12.46
N ASP A 455 -8.97 -0.64 11.63
CA ASP A 455 -9.47 0.71 11.84
C ASP A 455 -11.02 0.70 11.68
N LYS A 456 -11.71 0.52 12.81
CA LYS A 456 -13.18 0.50 12.94
C LYS A 456 -13.73 1.62 13.85
N GLY A 457 -12.93 2.60 14.28
CA GLY A 457 -13.35 3.56 15.31
C GLY A 457 -13.05 5.03 14.98
N ASP A 458 -14.02 5.90 15.28
CA ASP A 458 -13.96 7.36 15.07
C ASP A 458 -13.00 8.11 16.03
N ASP A 459 -12.41 7.39 16.99
CA ASP A 459 -11.69 7.97 18.13
C ASP A 459 -10.27 8.45 17.82
N ASN A 460 -9.83 8.41 16.56
CA ASN A 460 -8.47 8.77 16.13
C ASN A 460 -7.39 8.04 16.97
N GLY A 461 -7.07 6.80 16.59
CA GLY A 461 -6.07 5.98 17.27
C GLY A 461 -5.95 4.59 16.65
N VAL A 462 -5.05 3.76 17.16
CA VAL A 462 -4.86 2.37 16.71
C VAL A 462 -5.24 1.37 17.80
N VAL A 463 -5.79 0.21 17.43
CA VAL A 463 -6.12 -0.85 18.39
C VAL A 463 -4.92 -1.77 18.58
N VAL A 464 -4.60 -2.09 19.82
CA VAL A 464 -3.48 -2.96 20.18
C VAL A 464 -3.88 -4.42 19.97
N SER A 465 -3.16 -5.14 19.12
CA SER A 465 -3.34 -6.60 18.96
C SER A 465 -2.55 -7.40 19.99
N VAL A 466 -1.39 -6.89 20.41
CA VAL A 466 -0.57 -7.55 21.42
C VAL A 466 0.34 -6.55 22.13
N ALA A 467 0.49 -6.71 23.44
CA ALA A 467 1.51 -6.01 24.22
C ALA A 467 2.26 -7.06 25.07
N PRO A 468 3.44 -7.56 24.60
CA PRO A 468 4.23 -8.51 25.34
C PRO A 468 4.54 -8.02 26.75
N PRO A 469 4.40 -8.84 27.81
CA PRO A 469 4.60 -8.39 29.19
C PRO A 469 5.99 -7.79 29.48
N SER A 470 7.00 -8.14 28.68
CA SER A 470 8.37 -7.63 28.81
C SER A 470 8.61 -6.33 28.04
N SER A 471 7.69 -5.90 27.17
CA SER A 471 7.86 -4.67 26.38
C SER A 471 7.51 -3.42 27.20
N PRO A 472 7.95 -2.22 26.79
CA PRO A 472 7.55 -0.97 27.43
C PRO A 472 6.03 -0.82 27.55
N ALA A 473 5.30 -1.18 26.50
CA ALA A 473 3.85 -1.15 26.48
C ALA A 473 3.22 -2.13 27.49
N GLY A 474 3.69 -3.38 27.53
CA GLY A 474 3.19 -4.37 28.49
C GLY A 474 3.50 -4.00 29.95
N LEU A 475 4.69 -3.46 30.21
CA LEU A 475 5.10 -2.98 31.54
C LEU A 475 4.28 -1.76 31.99
N ALA A 476 3.88 -0.89 31.05
CA ALA A 476 3.00 0.24 31.30
C ALA A 476 1.51 -0.16 31.45
N GLY A 477 1.19 -1.44 31.24
CA GLY A 477 -0.15 -1.99 31.44
C GLY A 477 -1.06 -1.87 30.22
N LEU A 478 -0.51 -1.59 29.04
CA LEU A 478 -1.21 -1.69 27.76
C LEU A 478 -1.55 -3.17 27.48
N LYS A 479 -2.71 -3.43 26.92
CA LYS A 479 -3.26 -4.77 26.67
C LYS A 479 -3.88 -4.84 25.28
N GLU A 480 -4.08 -6.07 24.81
CA GLU A 480 -4.91 -6.36 23.64
C GLU A 480 -6.28 -5.71 23.79
N GLY A 481 -6.76 -5.08 22.70
CA GLY A 481 -8.03 -4.35 22.64
C GLY A 481 -7.97 -2.89 23.10
N ASP A 482 -6.87 -2.44 23.71
CA ASP A 482 -6.69 -1.01 24.04
C ASP A 482 -6.54 -0.19 22.76
N ARG A 483 -7.07 1.04 22.74
CA ARG A 483 -6.91 1.97 21.62
C ARG A 483 -5.91 3.07 21.95
N VAL A 484 -4.71 3.05 21.37
CA VAL A 484 -3.70 4.12 21.53
C VAL A 484 -4.10 5.35 20.71
N THR A 485 -4.26 6.49 21.38
CA THR A 485 -4.76 7.75 20.80
C THR A 485 -3.72 8.88 20.82
N TRP A 486 -2.71 8.81 21.69
CA TRP A 486 -1.59 9.76 21.72
C TRP A 486 -0.26 9.10 22.06
N ILE A 487 0.81 9.60 21.46
CA ILE A 487 2.19 9.33 21.87
C ILE A 487 2.94 10.67 21.99
N GLY A 488 3.40 10.98 23.20
CA GLY A 488 4.01 12.26 23.52
C GLY A 488 3.03 13.42 23.33
N ASP A 489 3.39 14.35 22.45
CA ASP A 489 2.58 15.51 22.05
C ASP A 489 1.87 15.31 20.70
N THR A 490 1.92 14.09 20.15
CA THR A 490 1.37 13.79 18.82
C THR A 490 0.14 12.87 18.95
N PRO A 491 -1.03 13.29 18.44
CA PRO A 491 -2.19 12.41 18.36
C PRO A 491 -1.93 11.32 17.34
N ILE A 492 -2.27 10.08 17.65
CA ILE A 492 -2.21 8.98 16.70
C ILE A 492 -3.52 8.98 15.93
N LEU A 493 -3.47 9.20 14.62
CA LEU A 493 -4.67 9.50 13.82
C LEU A 493 -5.14 8.33 12.96
N GLY A 494 -4.47 7.18 13.07
CA GLY A 494 -4.68 5.98 12.26
C GLY A 494 -3.38 5.20 12.11
N LEU A 495 -3.47 4.04 11.44
CA LEU A 495 -2.37 3.11 11.23
C LEU A 495 -1.22 3.75 10.44
N ASP A 496 -1.51 4.39 9.31
CA ASP A 496 -0.48 5.05 8.47
C ASP A 496 0.26 6.12 9.24
N HIS A 497 -0.49 6.96 9.97
CA HIS A 497 0.13 7.99 10.79
C HIS A 497 1.05 7.37 11.83
N LEU A 498 0.65 6.27 12.47
CA LEU A 498 1.52 5.60 13.45
C LEU A 498 2.78 5.01 12.81
N TYR A 499 2.70 4.42 11.62
CA TYR A 499 3.87 3.87 10.94
C TYR A 499 4.89 4.96 10.60
N ASP A 500 4.45 6.06 9.99
CA ASP A 500 5.34 7.17 9.67
C ASP A 500 5.84 7.87 10.94
N PHE A 501 4.97 8.03 11.93
CA PHE A 501 5.33 8.60 13.23
C PHE A 501 6.35 7.74 13.99
N ALA A 502 6.30 6.40 13.87
CA ALA A 502 7.20 5.50 14.57
C ALA A 502 8.68 5.79 14.27
N GLY A 503 8.99 6.16 13.02
CA GLY A 503 10.33 6.59 12.61
C GLY A 503 10.81 7.90 13.26
N THR A 504 9.91 8.67 13.89
CA THR A 504 10.21 9.91 14.60
C THR A 504 10.36 9.73 16.11
N VAL A 505 10.16 8.52 16.62
CA VAL A 505 10.29 8.19 18.06
C VAL A 505 11.77 7.97 18.39
N ALA A 506 12.27 8.72 19.37
CA ALA A 506 13.65 8.61 19.85
C ALA A 506 13.77 7.47 20.88
N GLY A 507 14.61 6.48 20.59
CA GLY A 507 14.92 5.37 21.48
C GLY A 507 15.56 5.83 22.79
N GLY A 508 15.20 5.11 23.86
CA GLY A 508 15.59 5.36 25.25
C GLY A 508 14.96 6.61 25.89
N LYS A 509 14.06 7.29 25.20
CA LYS A 509 13.36 8.47 25.73
C LYS A 509 11.97 8.11 26.27
N PRO A 510 11.53 8.77 27.36
CA PRO A 510 10.18 8.60 27.88
C PRO A 510 9.16 9.39 27.03
N TYR A 511 8.03 8.75 26.75
CA TYR A 511 6.87 9.33 26.09
C TYR A 511 5.64 9.06 26.93
N MET A 512 4.80 10.07 27.13
CA MET A 512 3.47 9.85 27.69
C MET A 512 2.59 9.24 26.59
N VAL A 513 2.08 8.05 26.82
CA VAL A 513 1.19 7.36 25.87
C VAL A 513 -0.20 7.33 26.46
N LYS A 514 -1.19 7.72 25.65
CA LYS A 514 -2.60 7.67 26.04
C LYS A 514 -3.34 6.62 25.24
N TRP A 515 -4.25 5.93 25.89
CA TRP A 515 -5.12 4.96 25.24
C TRP A 515 -6.49 4.91 25.87
N ILE A 516 -7.46 4.37 25.14
CA ILE A 516 -8.83 4.14 25.61
C ILE A 516 -8.99 2.66 25.92
N ARG A 517 -9.55 2.35 27.10
CA ARG A 517 -9.99 1.01 27.49
C ARG A 517 -11.44 1.09 27.97
N GLU A 518 -12.34 0.35 27.31
CA GLU A 518 -13.78 0.32 27.68
C GLU A 518 -14.42 1.73 27.75
N GLY A 519 -13.93 2.67 26.95
CA GLY A 519 -14.40 4.06 26.92
C GLY A 519 -13.73 5.01 27.93
N GLU A 520 -12.86 4.50 28.80
CA GLU A 520 -12.09 5.31 29.76
C GLU A 520 -10.69 5.64 29.21
N GLU A 521 -10.25 6.90 29.38
CA GLU A 521 -8.90 7.33 29.00
C GLU A 521 -7.88 6.92 30.08
N MET A 522 -6.87 6.20 29.63
CA MET A 522 -5.71 5.76 30.39
C MET A 522 -4.47 6.47 29.86
N GLU A 523 -3.51 6.73 30.74
CA GLU A 523 -2.22 7.28 30.34
C GLU A 523 -1.08 6.73 31.18
N ALA A 524 0.08 6.49 30.56
CA ALA A 524 1.29 6.08 31.24
C ALA A 524 2.54 6.54 30.49
N GLU A 525 3.60 6.80 31.25
CA GLU A 525 4.92 7.05 30.67
C GLU A 525 5.56 5.73 30.23
N MET A 526 6.02 5.69 28.98
CA MET A 526 6.70 4.55 28.39
C MET A 526 8.07 4.99 27.88
N VAL A 527 9.12 4.26 28.22
CA VAL A 527 10.45 4.49 27.64
C VAL A 527 10.53 3.71 26.34
N ALA A 528 10.63 4.41 25.20
CA ALA A 528 10.77 3.77 23.90
C ALA A 528 12.04 2.93 23.88
N GLU A 529 11.95 1.65 23.53
CA GLU A 529 13.13 0.79 23.40
C GLU A 529 13.88 1.11 22.11
N PRO A 530 15.19 1.36 22.16
CA PRO A 530 16.01 1.52 20.97
C PRO A 530 15.87 0.36 19.99
N THR A 531 15.54 0.65 18.73
CA THR A 531 15.51 -0.33 17.64
C THR A 531 16.89 -0.39 16.95
N PRO A 532 17.56 -1.56 16.90
CA PRO A 532 18.85 -1.70 16.21
C PRO A 532 18.70 -1.69 14.70
N GLN A 533 19.60 -1.01 13.98
CA GLN A 533 19.47 -0.84 12.53
C GLN A 533 20.81 -0.96 11.77
N PRO A 534 21.05 -2.07 11.05
CA PRO A 534 22.13 -2.20 10.07
C PRO A 534 21.68 -1.73 8.67
N PHE A 535 22.38 -0.77 8.05
CA PHE A 535 21.86 0.06 6.93
C PHE A 535 22.58 -0.04 5.56
N ASP A 536 23.41 -1.05 5.28
CA ASP A 536 24.12 -1.14 3.98
C ASP A 536 23.96 -2.43 3.19
N LEU A 537 23.10 -3.33 3.67
CA LEU A 537 22.63 -4.48 2.90
C LEU A 537 21.13 -4.66 3.11
N THR A 538 20.46 -5.09 2.05
CA THR A 538 19.09 -5.60 2.09
C THR A 538 19.16 -7.11 2.02
N TRP A 539 18.30 -7.78 2.77
CA TRP A 539 18.20 -9.23 2.77
C TRP A 539 16.77 -9.67 2.48
N GLU A 540 16.64 -10.87 1.92
CA GLU A 540 15.35 -11.50 1.63
C GLU A 540 15.38 -12.95 2.11
N PRO A 541 14.25 -13.48 2.62
CA PRO A 541 14.12 -14.91 2.87
C PRO A 541 13.83 -15.68 1.58
N ASP A 542 14.49 -16.82 1.44
CA ASP A 542 14.13 -17.85 0.48
C ASP A 542 13.06 -18.77 1.08
N ILE A 543 11.81 -18.37 0.88
CA ILE A 543 10.61 -19.11 1.33
C ILE A 543 10.54 -20.54 0.80
N ASN A 544 11.18 -20.84 -0.33
CA ASN A 544 11.16 -22.16 -0.96
C ASN A 544 12.29 -23.06 -0.44
N ASN A 545 13.28 -22.49 0.23
CA ASN A 545 14.46 -23.20 0.71
C ASN A 545 14.65 -23.00 2.22
N ARG A 546 13.69 -23.51 2.99
CA ARG A 546 13.68 -23.51 4.47
C ARG A 546 13.92 -22.11 5.07
N PHE A 547 13.39 -21.06 4.45
CA PHE A 547 13.55 -19.67 4.88
C PHE A 547 15.03 -19.24 5.06
N GLN A 548 15.96 -19.79 4.28
CA GLN A 548 17.34 -19.30 4.28
C GLN A 548 17.38 -17.82 3.89
N VAL A 549 18.24 -17.02 4.52
CA VAL A 549 18.30 -15.58 4.26
C VAL A 549 19.45 -15.28 3.31
N TYR A 550 19.22 -14.50 2.26
CA TYR A 550 20.28 -14.07 1.35
C TYR A 550 20.31 -12.56 1.15
N VAL A 551 21.47 -12.05 0.78
CA VAL A 551 21.68 -10.62 0.47
C VAL A 551 21.03 -10.30 -0.88
N SER A 552 19.96 -9.51 -0.88
CA SER A 552 19.21 -9.13 -2.09
C SER A 552 19.80 -7.89 -2.76
N GLU A 553 20.27 -6.92 -1.97
CA GLU A 553 20.89 -5.68 -2.45
C GLU A 553 22.01 -5.21 -1.52
N LEU A 554 22.91 -4.41 -2.09
CA LEU A 554 24.02 -3.77 -1.39
C LEU A 554 24.08 -2.30 -1.80
N THR A 555 24.33 -1.43 -0.83
CA THR A 555 24.62 -0.02 -1.11
C THR A 555 25.91 0.07 -1.94
N LYS A 556 25.83 0.68 -3.12
CA LYS A 556 26.98 0.83 -4.02
C LYS A 556 28.10 1.64 -3.35
N SER A 557 29.31 1.08 -3.32
CA SER A 557 30.48 1.58 -2.58
C SER A 557 30.30 1.66 -1.05
N GLY A 558 29.29 0.97 -0.50
CA GLY A 558 29.02 0.81 0.93
C GLY A 558 30.05 -0.08 1.64
N ALA A 559 29.98 -0.16 2.97
CA ALA A 559 30.96 -0.89 3.78
C ALA A 559 30.91 -2.40 3.53
N ALA A 560 29.71 -2.98 3.44
CA ALA A 560 29.47 -4.38 3.11
C ALA A 560 30.08 -4.76 1.74
N GLU A 561 29.83 -3.97 0.69
CA GLU A 561 30.40 -4.23 -0.65
C GLU A 561 31.93 -4.11 -0.63
N LYS A 562 32.49 -3.08 0.04
CA LYS A 562 33.95 -2.90 0.19
C LYS A 562 34.61 -4.04 0.97
N ALA A 563 33.91 -4.60 1.95
CA ALA A 563 34.36 -5.76 2.71
C ALA A 563 34.24 -7.09 1.95
N GLY A 564 33.62 -7.06 0.76
CA GLY A 564 33.54 -8.22 -0.13
C GLY A 564 32.24 -9.01 -0.02
N MET A 565 31.21 -8.48 0.64
CA MET A 565 29.83 -8.98 0.55
C MET A 565 29.33 -8.87 -0.89
N LYS A 566 28.49 -9.80 -1.34
CA LYS A 566 27.93 -9.82 -2.70
C LYS A 566 26.43 -10.11 -2.69
N LYS A 567 25.72 -9.53 -3.64
CA LYS A 567 24.34 -9.93 -3.95
C LYS A 567 24.28 -11.44 -4.22
N GLY A 568 23.33 -12.12 -3.59
CA GLY A 568 23.12 -13.57 -3.67
C GLY A 568 23.90 -14.40 -2.66
N ASP A 569 24.69 -13.79 -1.78
CA ASP A 569 25.29 -14.49 -0.64
C ASP A 569 24.21 -14.99 0.32
N VAL A 570 24.24 -16.27 0.71
CA VAL A 570 23.29 -16.84 1.69
C VAL A 570 23.89 -16.73 3.08
N ILE A 571 23.23 -16.04 4.00
CA ILE A 571 23.72 -15.81 5.36
C ILE A 571 23.53 -17.08 6.20
N MET A 572 24.63 -17.60 6.72
CA MET A 572 24.65 -18.81 7.53
C MET A 572 24.89 -18.49 9.01
N LYS A 573 25.73 -17.49 9.32
CA LYS A 573 26.01 -17.07 10.69
C LYS A 573 26.20 -15.56 10.82
N ILE A 574 25.91 -15.05 12.01
CA ILE A 574 26.22 -13.67 12.43
C ILE A 574 27.02 -13.73 13.73
N ASN A 575 28.23 -13.17 13.72
CA ASN A 575 29.17 -13.22 14.85
C ASN A 575 29.37 -14.65 15.41
N GLY A 576 29.44 -15.64 14.50
CA GLY A 576 29.59 -17.06 14.82
C GLY A 576 28.31 -17.78 15.28
N ASN A 577 27.20 -17.07 15.51
CA ASN A 577 25.91 -17.66 15.87
C ASN A 577 25.15 -18.10 14.61
N ASP A 578 24.47 -19.25 14.68
CA ASP A 578 23.65 -19.75 13.57
C ASP A 578 22.57 -18.73 13.16
N ALA A 579 22.57 -18.37 11.89
CA ALA A 579 21.64 -17.45 11.25
C ALA A 579 21.12 -18.02 9.91
N SER A 580 21.16 -19.35 9.76
CA SER A 580 20.85 -20.06 8.51
C SER A 580 19.35 -20.11 8.14
N ASN A 581 18.48 -19.52 8.96
CA ASN A 581 17.04 -19.48 8.74
C ASN A 581 16.48 -18.16 9.26
N LEU A 582 15.48 -17.60 8.57
CA LEU A 582 14.83 -16.32 8.87
C LEU A 582 14.44 -16.17 10.35
N MET A 583 13.88 -17.20 10.96
CA MET A 583 13.41 -17.15 12.36
C MET A 583 14.55 -16.97 13.36
N ILE A 584 15.78 -17.36 12.98
CA ILE A 584 16.99 -17.25 13.80
C ILE A 584 17.84 -16.04 13.37
N PHE A 585 17.95 -15.84 12.06
CA PHE A 585 18.62 -14.69 11.44
C PHE A 585 18.02 -13.39 11.94
N ARG A 586 16.69 -13.23 11.86
CA ARG A 586 15.98 -11.99 12.17
C ARG A 586 16.37 -11.47 13.56
N PRO A 587 16.19 -12.20 14.67
CA PRO A 587 16.57 -11.71 15.99
C PRO A 587 18.08 -11.51 16.20
N LEU A 588 18.96 -12.09 15.39
CA LEU A 588 20.41 -11.83 15.45
C LEU A 588 20.80 -10.58 14.66
N TYR A 589 20.24 -10.43 13.45
CA TYR A 589 20.44 -9.28 12.58
C TYR A 589 19.93 -7.99 13.23
N TRP A 590 18.74 -8.03 13.83
CA TRP A 590 18.16 -6.92 14.59
C TRP A 590 18.83 -6.69 15.95
N LYS A 591 19.97 -7.32 16.26
CA LYS A 591 20.80 -6.97 17.43
C LYS A 591 22.08 -6.23 17.03
N LEU A 592 22.36 -6.12 15.74
CA LEU A 592 23.58 -5.52 15.22
C LEU A 592 23.51 -3.99 15.24
N SER A 593 24.65 -3.34 15.43
CA SER A 593 24.73 -1.89 15.63
C SER A 593 25.51 -1.20 14.51
N ALA A 594 25.05 -0.02 14.04
CA ALA A 594 25.92 0.86 13.25
C ALA A 594 27.18 1.22 14.07
N GLY A 595 28.36 1.12 13.46
CA GLY A 595 29.68 1.25 14.08
C GLY A 595 30.21 -0.03 14.73
N GLU A 596 29.41 -1.11 14.80
CA GLU A 596 29.88 -2.42 15.26
C GLU A 596 30.63 -3.14 14.14
N GLU A 597 31.78 -3.72 14.46
CA GLU A 597 32.43 -4.68 13.58
C GLU A 597 31.69 -6.02 13.65
N VAL A 598 31.02 -6.40 12.56
CA VAL A 598 30.21 -7.61 12.48
C VAL A 598 30.81 -8.56 11.47
N THR A 599 30.87 -9.85 11.84
CA THR A 599 31.26 -10.93 10.92
C THR A 599 30.03 -11.70 10.46
N PHE A 600 29.74 -11.65 9.17
CA PHE A 600 28.76 -12.50 8.52
C PHE A 600 29.45 -13.69 7.86
N THR A 601 29.12 -14.90 8.29
CA THR A 601 29.52 -16.10 7.54
C THR A 601 28.45 -16.36 6.48
N VAL A 602 28.83 -16.27 5.21
CA VAL A 602 27.93 -16.48 4.07
C VAL A 602 28.33 -17.68 3.24
N MET A 603 27.35 -18.36 2.65
CA MET A 603 27.54 -19.43 1.69
C MET A 603 27.51 -18.83 0.27
N ARG A 604 28.65 -18.95 -0.42
CA ARG A 604 28.86 -18.46 -1.79
C ARG A 604 29.41 -19.59 -2.65
N LYS A 605 28.68 -20.00 -3.69
CA LYS A 605 29.08 -21.09 -4.61
C LYS A 605 29.52 -22.37 -3.86
N ASN A 606 28.75 -22.76 -2.83
CA ASN A 606 29.02 -23.91 -1.95
C ASN A 606 30.28 -23.83 -1.07
N ALA A 607 30.82 -22.62 -0.82
CA ALA A 607 31.88 -22.40 0.16
C ALA A 607 31.44 -21.38 1.21
N GLU A 608 31.84 -21.58 2.47
CA GLU A 608 31.68 -20.58 3.55
C GLU A 608 32.74 -19.47 3.39
N VAL A 609 32.30 -18.23 3.50
CA VAL A 609 33.13 -17.03 3.45
C VAL A 609 32.75 -16.12 4.60
N ASP A 610 33.72 -15.74 5.43
CA ASP A 610 33.52 -14.72 6.45
C ASP A 610 33.73 -13.33 5.86
N VAL A 611 32.75 -12.46 6.06
CA VAL A 611 32.79 -11.04 5.66
C VAL A 611 32.66 -10.22 6.93
N THR A 612 33.77 -9.62 7.35
CA THR A 612 33.84 -8.78 8.55
C THR A 612 33.94 -7.32 8.16
N TYR A 613 33.07 -6.47 8.71
CA TYR A 613 33.10 -5.04 8.46
C TYR A 613 32.40 -4.23 9.54
N GLU A 614 32.81 -2.97 9.67
CA GLU A 614 32.12 -1.98 10.51
C GLU A 614 30.81 -1.56 9.82
N LEU A 615 29.68 -1.82 10.48
CA LEU A 615 28.36 -1.47 9.95
C LEU A 615 28.23 0.04 9.80
N PRO A 616 27.87 0.57 8.64
CA PRO A 616 27.80 2.01 8.43
C PRO A 616 26.47 2.58 8.97
N LYS A 617 26.49 3.89 9.25
CA LYS A 617 25.27 4.67 9.50
C LYS A 617 24.47 4.80 8.20
N ARG A 618 23.14 4.94 8.31
CA ARG A 618 22.25 5.16 7.16
C ARG A 618 22.73 6.37 6.36
N THR A 619 23.09 6.14 5.11
CA THR A 619 23.18 7.18 4.08
C THR A 619 22.24 6.76 2.97
N GLU A 620 21.15 7.51 2.78
CA GLU A 620 20.23 7.23 1.69
C GLU A 620 20.95 7.40 0.36
N THR A 621 21.09 6.30 -0.38
CA THR A 621 21.59 6.34 -1.75
C THR A 621 20.41 6.61 -2.67
N SER A 622 20.23 7.87 -3.05
CA SER A 622 19.23 8.27 -4.05
C SER A 622 19.60 7.70 -5.42
N GLY A 623 18.75 6.81 -5.94
CA GLY A 623 18.70 6.45 -7.36
C GLY A 623 18.41 7.68 -8.25
N GLY A 624 18.85 7.60 -9.50
CA GLY A 624 18.99 8.74 -10.42
C GLY A 624 17.70 9.47 -10.80
N GLU A 625 17.90 10.63 -11.42
CA GLU A 625 16.88 11.57 -11.90
C GLU A 625 16.03 10.96 -13.02
N GLU A 626 14.71 10.83 -12.78
CA GLU A 626 13.70 10.72 -13.83
C GLU A 626 12.79 11.96 -13.79
N GLN A 627 12.33 12.38 -14.97
CA GLN A 627 11.42 13.52 -15.13
C GLN A 627 9.99 13.07 -14.81
N GLU A 628 9.43 13.61 -13.73
CA GLU A 628 8.16 13.17 -13.18
C GLU A 628 6.98 14.00 -13.72
N GLU A 629 5.96 13.32 -14.23
CA GLU A 629 4.75 13.93 -14.80
C GLU A 629 3.56 13.80 -13.82
N GLY A 630 2.74 14.85 -13.68
CA GLY A 630 1.60 14.89 -12.74
C GLY A 630 0.45 13.93 -13.13
N GLY A 631 -0.67 13.92 -12.38
CA GLY A 631 -1.89 13.15 -12.66
C GLY A 631 -2.60 12.60 -11.42
N TRP A 632 -3.58 11.72 -11.61
CA TRP A 632 -4.26 10.97 -10.54
C TRP A 632 -3.68 9.56 -10.48
N ALA A 633 -3.02 9.24 -9.35
CA ALA A 633 -2.10 8.11 -9.14
C ALA A 633 -0.64 8.41 -9.50
N TYR A 634 -0.15 9.59 -9.11
CA TYR A 634 1.30 9.85 -9.06
C TYR A 634 1.91 9.06 -7.89
N TYR A 635 2.95 8.26 -8.19
CA TYR A 635 3.73 7.50 -7.21
C TYR A 635 5.04 8.25 -6.93
N PRO A 636 5.19 9.01 -5.84
CA PRO A 636 6.38 9.83 -5.59
C PRO A 636 7.68 9.03 -5.55
N GLU A 637 7.63 7.79 -5.07
CA GLU A 637 8.79 6.89 -4.99
C GLU A 637 9.22 6.33 -6.36
N MET A 638 8.31 6.34 -7.35
CA MET A 638 8.55 5.81 -8.70
C MET A 638 8.53 6.88 -9.80
N GLY A 639 8.14 8.11 -9.50
CA GLY A 639 8.12 9.21 -10.46
C GLY A 639 7.08 9.11 -11.58
N GLU A 640 6.05 8.28 -11.43
CA GLU A 640 5.17 7.86 -12.52
C GLU A 640 3.70 8.20 -12.30
N SER A 641 2.99 8.51 -13.39
CA SER A 641 1.54 8.75 -13.42
C SER A 641 0.87 7.97 -14.57
N PRO A 642 -0.10 7.09 -14.29
CA PRO A 642 -0.75 6.27 -15.32
C PRO A 642 -1.84 7.03 -16.08
N SER A 643 -1.72 7.04 -17.42
CA SER A 643 -2.72 7.59 -18.34
C SER A 643 -4.11 6.98 -18.15
N PHE A 644 -4.18 5.68 -17.89
CA PHE A 644 -5.42 4.95 -17.62
C PHE A 644 -6.16 5.47 -16.38
N SER A 645 -5.48 5.53 -15.23
CA SER A 645 -6.10 5.92 -13.95
C SER A 645 -6.56 7.37 -13.97
N THR A 646 -5.77 8.25 -14.61
CA THR A 646 -6.18 9.64 -14.84
C THR A 646 -7.45 9.70 -15.69
N ALA A 647 -7.52 8.95 -16.80
CA ALA A 647 -8.71 8.93 -17.64
C ALA A 647 -9.95 8.39 -16.91
N ALA A 648 -9.81 7.33 -16.13
CA ALA A 648 -10.89 6.76 -15.32
C ALA A 648 -11.42 7.75 -14.28
N ALA A 649 -10.52 8.46 -13.59
CA ALA A 649 -10.88 9.50 -12.63
C ALA A 649 -11.62 10.67 -13.30
N VAL A 650 -11.14 11.13 -14.45
CA VAL A 650 -11.80 12.19 -15.23
C VAL A 650 -13.24 11.82 -15.56
N LEU A 651 -13.47 10.63 -16.11
CA LEU A 651 -14.81 10.22 -16.56
C LEU A 651 -15.81 10.18 -15.40
N VAL A 652 -15.46 9.52 -14.29
CA VAL A 652 -16.38 9.43 -13.14
C VAL A 652 -16.62 10.79 -12.48
N LEU A 653 -15.60 11.66 -12.43
CA LEU A 653 -15.75 13.02 -11.90
C LEU A 653 -16.69 13.87 -12.77
N MET A 654 -16.66 13.68 -14.09
CA MET A 654 -17.57 14.36 -15.01
C MET A 654 -19.01 13.89 -14.83
N ASP A 655 -19.25 12.59 -14.69
CA ASP A 655 -20.58 12.01 -14.48
C ASP A 655 -21.16 12.48 -13.12
N VAL A 656 -20.35 12.45 -12.06
CA VAL A 656 -20.73 12.99 -10.73
C VAL A 656 -21.02 14.49 -10.80
N GLN A 657 -20.20 15.25 -11.54
CA GLN A 657 -20.38 16.68 -11.73
C GLN A 657 -21.68 17.02 -12.45
N SER A 658 -22.05 16.28 -13.50
CA SER A 658 -23.26 16.53 -14.26
C SER A 658 -24.52 16.16 -13.47
N ASP A 659 -24.48 15.06 -12.72
CA ASP A 659 -25.71 14.40 -12.27
C ASP A 659 -26.04 14.70 -10.81
N MET A 660 -25.04 14.71 -9.92
CA MET A 660 -25.27 14.80 -8.47
C MET A 660 -25.51 16.22 -7.95
N LYS A 661 -25.32 17.24 -8.79
CA LYS A 661 -25.53 18.67 -8.46
C LYS A 661 -24.81 19.12 -7.17
N ILE A 662 -23.62 18.57 -6.91
CA ILE A 662 -22.84 18.92 -5.71
C ILE A 662 -22.40 20.39 -5.77
N LYS A 663 -22.82 21.18 -4.78
CA LYS A 663 -22.53 22.62 -4.72
C LYS A 663 -21.02 22.91 -4.79
N GLY A 664 -20.63 23.79 -5.71
CA GLY A 664 -19.24 24.23 -5.89
C GLY A 664 -18.34 23.23 -6.63
N LEU A 665 -18.83 22.04 -6.96
CA LEU A 665 -18.04 20.99 -7.61
C LEU A 665 -17.50 21.43 -8.98
N SER A 666 -18.33 22.06 -9.81
CA SER A 666 -17.90 22.55 -11.13
C SER A 666 -16.78 23.58 -11.08
N ARG A 667 -16.72 24.37 -10.01
CA ARG A 667 -15.61 25.31 -9.80
C ARG A 667 -14.36 24.57 -9.35
N ALA A 668 -14.51 23.60 -8.45
CA ALA A 668 -13.40 22.81 -7.92
C ALA A 668 -12.73 21.92 -8.98
N LEU A 669 -13.51 21.39 -9.93
CA LEU A 669 -13.01 20.51 -10.99
C LEU A 669 -12.41 21.23 -12.21
N ARG A 670 -12.62 22.55 -12.34
CA ARG A 670 -12.25 23.29 -13.56
C ARG A 670 -10.77 23.15 -13.91
N ASP A 671 -9.89 23.50 -12.98
CA ASP A 671 -8.44 23.50 -13.24
C ASP A 671 -7.85 22.07 -13.17
N PRO A 672 -8.29 21.20 -12.23
CA PRO A 672 -7.87 19.80 -12.22
C PRO A 672 -8.20 19.05 -13.51
N LEU A 673 -9.43 19.17 -14.06
CA LEU A 673 -9.80 18.49 -15.30
C LEU A 673 -9.00 18.99 -16.50
N LYS A 674 -8.67 20.29 -16.55
CA LYS A 674 -7.77 20.84 -17.58
C LYS A 674 -6.35 20.32 -17.45
N SER A 675 -5.84 20.21 -16.23
CA SER A 675 -4.55 19.60 -15.97
C SER A 675 -4.52 18.14 -16.41
N ALA A 676 -5.56 17.38 -16.09
CA ALA A 676 -5.75 15.99 -16.53
C ALA A 676 -5.71 15.88 -18.06
N ALA A 677 -6.47 16.75 -18.74
CA ALA A 677 -6.52 16.80 -20.21
C ALA A 677 -5.12 17.03 -20.79
N SER A 678 -4.39 17.99 -20.22
CA SER A 678 -3.02 18.33 -20.66
C SER A 678 -2.06 17.16 -20.47
N LEU A 679 -2.15 16.44 -19.35
CA LEU A 679 -1.36 15.23 -19.12
C LEU A 679 -1.72 14.13 -20.12
N LEU A 680 -2.99 13.78 -20.26
CA LEU A 680 -3.40 12.73 -21.20
C LEU A 680 -2.93 13.06 -22.63
N ASN A 681 -3.04 14.33 -23.03
CA ASN A 681 -2.52 14.79 -24.31
C ASN A 681 -0.98 14.75 -24.38
N SER A 682 -0.24 15.03 -23.28
CA SER A 682 1.22 14.90 -23.26
C SER A 682 1.69 13.46 -23.34
N LEU A 683 0.90 12.49 -22.84
CA LEU A 683 1.20 11.06 -22.91
C LEU A 683 0.82 10.42 -24.26
N ARG A 684 0.10 11.15 -25.13
CA ARG A 684 -0.23 10.67 -26.48
C ARG A 684 1.03 10.56 -27.34
N VAL A 685 1.15 9.46 -28.08
CA VAL A 685 2.24 9.20 -29.03
C VAL A 685 1.72 8.50 -30.28
N GLU A 686 2.51 8.59 -31.34
CA GLU A 686 2.34 7.78 -32.55
C GLU A 686 3.40 6.68 -32.53
N ASP A 687 2.96 5.42 -32.56
CA ASP A 687 3.85 4.27 -32.61
C ASP A 687 4.21 3.95 -34.07
N ALA A 688 5.32 4.53 -34.51
CA ALA A 688 5.87 4.32 -35.84
C ALA A 688 6.25 2.86 -36.14
N GLN A 689 6.49 2.03 -35.11
CA GLN A 689 6.86 0.62 -35.30
C GLN A 689 5.64 -0.27 -35.57
N ASN A 690 4.45 0.14 -35.13
CA ASN A 690 3.19 -0.57 -35.35
C ASN A 690 2.28 0.22 -36.31
N GLY A 691 2.82 0.64 -37.45
CA GLY A 691 2.04 1.23 -38.55
C GLY A 691 1.51 2.65 -38.29
N GLY A 692 2.12 3.40 -37.38
CA GLY A 692 1.70 4.77 -37.06
C GLY A 692 0.44 4.83 -36.21
N MET A 693 0.19 3.80 -35.39
CA MET A 693 -0.95 3.78 -34.49
C MET A 693 -0.87 4.89 -33.44
N GLU A 694 -2.02 5.48 -33.12
CA GLU A 694 -2.08 6.50 -32.07
C GLU A 694 -2.35 5.78 -30.74
N THR A 695 -1.56 6.08 -29.72
CA THR A 695 -1.61 5.38 -28.43
C THR A 695 -1.23 6.30 -27.29
N TYR A 696 -1.44 5.83 -26.08
CA TYR A 696 -1.10 6.53 -24.83
C TYR A 696 -0.05 5.72 -24.10
N VAL A 697 1.11 6.33 -23.81
CA VAL A 697 2.12 5.65 -22.99
C VAL A 697 1.59 5.44 -21.58
N TYR A 698 2.00 4.34 -20.96
CA TYR A 698 1.61 4.06 -19.57
C TYR A 698 2.26 5.04 -18.59
N ARG A 699 3.54 5.41 -18.84
CA ARG A 699 4.41 6.18 -17.93
C ARG A 699 5.18 7.26 -18.71
N GLY A 700 5.33 8.46 -18.12
CA GLY A 700 6.28 9.49 -18.57
C GLY A 700 7.72 8.94 -18.53
N GLY A 701 8.58 9.34 -19.48
CA GLY A 701 9.93 8.74 -19.67
C GLY A 701 9.99 7.60 -20.70
N SER A 702 8.88 6.90 -20.96
CA SER A 702 8.80 5.89 -22.05
C SER A 702 9.08 6.50 -23.44
N LYS A 703 8.79 7.80 -23.61
CA LYS A 703 9.10 8.57 -24.82
C LYS A 703 10.59 8.77 -25.04
N GLU A 704 11.35 9.02 -23.97
CA GLU A 704 12.77 9.37 -24.04
C GLU A 704 13.68 8.14 -24.16
N HIS A 705 13.24 6.99 -23.64
CA HIS A 705 13.97 5.71 -23.74
C HIS A 705 13.81 4.97 -25.07
N GLY A 706 13.16 5.56 -26.08
CA GLY A 706 13.02 4.93 -27.39
C GLY A 706 12.26 3.60 -27.34
N GLN A 707 11.24 3.49 -26.47
CA GLN A 707 10.41 2.29 -26.31
C GLN A 707 9.03 2.29 -27.03
N PRO A 708 8.84 2.84 -28.26
CA PRO A 708 7.52 2.91 -28.89
C PRO A 708 6.79 1.57 -29.03
N GLY A 709 7.47 0.45 -29.24
CA GLY A 709 6.80 -0.78 -29.71
C GLY A 709 6.28 -1.76 -28.65
N LEU A 710 6.83 -1.82 -27.43
CA LEU A 710 6.46 -2.91 -26.50
C LEU A 710 5.30 -2.58 -25.53
N ASP A 711 4.84 -1.33 -25.45
CA ASP A 711 3.72 -0.93 -24.55
C ASP A 711 2.35 -0.92 -25.27
N VAL A 712 2.31 -1.10 -26.59
CA VAL A 712 1.10 -0.78 -27.37
C VAL A 712 0.14 -1.96 -27.52
N LYS A 713 0.64 -3.19 -27.60
CA LYS A 713 -0.15 -4.39 -27.97
C LYS A 713 -1.00 -4.95 -26.84
N GLY A 714 -0.42 -5.13 -25.64
CA GLY A 714 -1.14 -5.57 -24.44
C GLY A 714 -2.01 -4.49 -23.78
N CYS A 715 -1.88 -3.24 -24.22
CA CYS A 715 -2.49 -2.10 -23.55
C CYS A 715 -3.53 -1.36 -24.40
N GLN A 716 -3.88 -1.88 -25.58
CA GLN A 716 -4.90 -1.28 -26.46
C GLN A 716 -6.23 -1.04 -25.73
N GLY A 717 -6.52 -1.87 -24.73
CA GLY A 717 -7.68 -1.71 -23.86
C GLY A 717 -7.76 -0.38 -23.10
N ARG A 718 -6.64 0.29 -22.85
CA ARG A 718 -6.62 1.59 -22.15
C ARG A 718 -6.75 2.79 -23.09
N ASN A 719 -6.45 2.63 -24.38
CA ASN A 719 -6.43 3.76 -25.30
C ASN A 719 -7.83 4.36 -25.48
N ALA A 720 -8.85 3.51 -25.53
CA ALA A 720 -10.24 3.94 -25.66
C ALA A 720 -10.70 4.83 -24.50
N ILE A 721 -10.32 4.51 -23.24
CA ILE A 721 -10.70 5.34 -22.09
C ILE A 721 -9.99 6.69 -22.09
N CYS A 722 -8.70 6.73 -22.45
CA CYS A 722 -7.92 7.97 -22.52
C CYS A 722 -8.47 8.91 -23.60
N GLU A 723 -8.77 8.35 -24.79
CA GLU A 723 -9.36 9.12 -25.88
C GLU A 723 -10.79 9.58 -25.55
N LEU A 724 -11.61 8.70 -24.95
CA LEU A 724 -12.97 9.04 -24.51
C LEU A 724 -12.95 10.21 -23.51
N ALA A 725 -12.01 10.20 -22.57
CA ALA A 725 -11.83 11.31 -21.62
C ALA A 725 -11.53 12.63 -22.33
N LEU A 726 -10.57 12.66 -23.29
CA LEU A 726 -10.26 13.87 -24.05
C LEU A 726 -11.45 14.38 -24.89
N VAL A 727 -12.19 13.46 -25.54
CA VAL A 727 -13.38 13.80 -26.33
C VAL A 727 -14.49 14.39 -25.46
N ARG A 728 -14.77 13.79 -24.30
CA ARG A 728 -15.80 14.30 -23.37
C ARG A 728 -15.39 15.63 -22.74
N LEU A 729 -14.11 15.81 -22.42
CA LEU A 729 -13.55 17.08 -21.92
C LEU A 729 -13.64 18.21 -22.96
N LYS A 730 -13.74 17.87 -24.24
CA LYS A 730 -13.76 18.82 -25.38
C LYS A 730 -12.49 19.67 -25.46
N GLU A 731 -11.37 19.11 -25.04
CA GLU A 731 -10.05 19.74 -25.10
C GLU A 731 -9.26 19.24 -26.33
N PHE A 732 -8.23 19.99 -26.74
CA PHE A 732 -7.31 19.64 -27.85
C PHE A 732 -7.97 19.30 -29.20
N ARG A 733 -9.22 19.75 -29.43
CA ARG A 733 -10.01 19.53 -30.66
C ARG A 733 -10.22 18.04 -31.00
N ARG A 734 -10.20 17.16 -29.99
CA ARG A 734 -10.52 15.74 -30.17
C ARG A 734 -12.01 15.55 -30.42
N SER A 735 -12.35 14.60 -31.28
CA SER A 735 -13.72 14.39 -31.75
C SER A 735 -14.12 12.92 -31.71
N LYS A 736 -15.42 12.64 -31.88
CA LYS A 736 -15.91 11.26 -32.05
C LYS A 736 -15.26 10.52 -33.23
N SER A 737 -14.79 11.24 -34.25
CA SER A 737 -14.05 10.65 -35.37
C SER A 737 -12.70 10.09 -34.91
N ASP A 738 -12.02 10.79 -34.01
CA ASP A 738 -10.74 10.36 -33.48
C ASP A 738 -10.91 9.17 -32.51
N LEU A 739 -11.95 9.22 -31.67
CA LEU A 739 -12.34 8.07 -30.85
C LEU A 739 -12.64 6.83 -31.70
N LYS A 740 -13.35 7.01 -32.83
CA LYS A 740 -13.60 5.92 -33.78
C LYS A 740 -12.30 5.35 -34.39
N LYS A 741 -11.29 6.18 -34.66
CA LYS A 741 -9.98 5.67 -35.14
C LYS A 741 -9.33 4.77 -34.10
N ILE A 742 -9.36 5.15 -32.82
CA ILE A 742 -8.81 4.33 -31.73
C ILE A 742 -9.59 3.00 -31.58
N ILE A 743 -10.92 3.03 -31.70
CA ILE A 743 -11.76 1.81 -31.66
C ILE A 743 -11.45 0.89 -32.86
N ASN A 744 -11.26 1.45 -34.05
CA ASN A 744 -10.90 0.68 -35.23
C ASN A 744 -9.52 0.03 -35.09
N GLN A 745 -8.54 0.74 -34.50
CA GLN A 745 -7.23 0.18 -34.16
C GLN A 745 -7.38 -0.98 -33.17
N TRP A 746 -8.15 -0.81 -32.10
CA TRP A 746 -8.43 -1.89 -31.15
C TRP A 746 -9.02 -3.14 -31.85
N THR A 747 -9.96 -2.94 -32.78
CA THR A 747 -10.58 -4.05 -33.53
C THR A 747 -9.58 -4.75 -34.44
N MET A 748 -8.75 -3.96 -35.15
CA MET A 748 -7.72 -4.45 -36.07
C MET A 748 -6.68 -5.33 -35.39
N TYR A 749 -6.30 -4.99 -34.15
CA TYR A 749 -5.23 -5.68 -33.43
C TYR A 749 -5.72 -6.52 -32.24
N ARG A 750 -7.04 -6.70 -32.07
CA ARG A 750 -7.65 -7.49 -30.99
C ARG A 750 -7.06 -8.89 -30.85
N GLY A 751 -6.69 -9.54 -31.94
CA GLY A 751 -6.09 -10.88 -31.90
C GLY A 751 -4.82 -10.95 -31.03
N GLU A 752 -4.07 -9.85 -30.92
CA GLU A 752 -2.92 -9.76 -30.03
C GLU A 752 -3.33 -9.65 -28.56
N LEU A 753 -4.40 -8.91 -28.27
CA LEU A 753 -5.01 -8.83 -26.94
C LEU A 753 -5.54 -10.20 -26.51
N ASP A 754 -6.20 -10.93 -27.42
CA ASP A 754 -6.67 -12.29 -27.19
C ASP A 754 -5.53 -13.25 -26.88
N ALA A 755 -4.37 -13.10 -27.53
CA ALA A 755 -3.23 -14.00 -27.38
C ALA A 755 -2.58 -13.97 -25.99
N VAL A 756 -2.81 -12.90 -25.23
CA VAL A 756 -2.22 -12.66 -23.91
C VAL A 756 -3.22 -12.72 -22.76
N ARG A 757 -4.47 -13.09 -23.05
CA ARG A 757 -5.58 -13.07 -22.08
C ARG A 757 -5.39 -14.01 -20.87
N ARG A 758 -4.58 -15.07 -20.98
CA ARG A 758 -4.21 -15.99 -19.90
C ARG A 758 -2.71 -15.99 -19.59
N MET A 759 -2.01 -14.91 -19.95
CA MET A 759 -0.58 -14.84 -19.71
C MET A 759 -0.30 -14.74 -18.21
N GLU A 760 0.20 -15.84 -17.63
CA GLU A 760 0.57 -15.90 -16.22
C GLU A 760 1.91 -15.18 -15.94
N TYR A 761 2.13 -14.85 -14.67
CA TYR A 761 3.36 -14.23 -14.17
C TYR A 761 4.60 -15.03 -14.61
N TYR A 762 5.56 -14.34 -15.24
CA TYR A 762 6.89 -14.88 -15.50
C TYR A 762 7.93 -14.04 -14.78
N ALA A 763 8.55 -14.63 -13.74
CA ALA A 763 9.82 -14.16 -13.24
C ALA A 763 10.94 -14.76 -14.09
N PRO A 764 11.74 -13.95 -14.81
CA PRO A 764 12.97 -14.47 -15.42
C PRO A 764 13.85 -15.10 -14.33
N PRO A 765 14.48 -16.26 -14.59
CA PRO A 765 15.37 -16.90 -13.62
C PRO A 765 16.45 -15.90 -13.13
N GLY A 766 16.51 -15.67 -11.82
CA GLY A 766 17.51 -14.79 -11.20
C GLY A 766 17.16 -13.29 -11.11
N LYS A 767 15.95 -12.88 -11.49
CA LYS A 767 15.42 -11.53 -11.18
C LYS A 767 14.15 -11.67 -10.33
N ARG A 768 14.25 -11.44 -9.02
CA ARG A 768 13.08 -11.13 -8.18
C ARG A 768 12.83 -9.64 -8.30
N GLY A 769 11.68 -9.29 -8.82
CA GLY A 769 11.23 -7.91 -8.90
C GLY A 769 9.80 -7.82 -8.39
N SER A 770 9.44 -6.66 -7.87
CA SER A 770 8.09 -6.32 -7.39
C SER A 770 7.01 -6.74 -8.41
N PRO A 771 5.85 -7.26 -7.96
CA PRO A 771 4.75 -7.73 -8.82
C PRO A 771 4.32 -6.70 -9.87
N HIS A 772 4.51 -5.41 -9.59
CA HIS A 772 4.12 -4.31 -10.48
C HIS A 772 5.15 -3.92 -11.54
N ASN A 773 6.40 -4.37 -11.41
CA ASN A 773 7.53 -3.75 -12.08
C ASN A 773 8.26 -4.65 -13.09
N PHE A 774 7.79 -5.86 -13.36
CA PHE A 774 8.48 -6.75 -14.30
C PHE A 774 7.60 -7.34 -15.40
N ASP A 775 8.06 -7.05 -16.62
CA ASP A 775 7.58 -7.40 -17.95
C ASP A 775 6.15 -6.96 -18.31
N ARG A 776 6.07 -6.20 -19.42
CA ARG A 776 4.87 -5.58 -20.04
C ARG A 776 3.72 -6.55 -20.34
N ASN A 777 3.97 -7.82 -20.10
CA ASN A 777 3.11 -8.98 -20.23
C ASN A 777 2.20 -9.20 -19.00
N PHE A 778 2.61 -8.73 -17.80
CA PHE A 778 1.87 -8.88 -16.55
C PHE A 778 0.47 -8.23 -16.56
N ASN A 779 0.30 -7.13 -17.30
CA ASN A 779 -0.97 -6.39 -17.34
C ASN A 779 -1.92 -6.80 -18.47
N ALA A 780 -1.55 -7.77 -19.31
CA ALA A 780 -2.26 -8.00 -20.54
C ALA A 780 -3.61 -8.73 -20.33
N ALA A 781 -3.65 -9.70 -19.41
CA ALA A 781 -4.90 -10.32 -18.96
C ALA A 781 -5.83 -9.31 -18.25
N TYR A 782 -5.24 -8.41 -17.46
CA TYR A 782 -5.94 -7.31 -16.80
C TYR A 782 -6.57 -6.33 -17.82
N TYR A 783 -5.81 -5.89 -18.82
CA TYR A 783 -6.29 -5.00 -19.89
C TYR A 783 -7.20 -5.69 -20.90
N TRP A 784 -7.28 -7.03 -20.92
CA TRP A 784 -8.25 -7.72 -21.75
C TRP A 784 -9.68 -7.33 -21.32
N MET A 785 -10.06 -7.53 -20.05
CA MET A 785 -11.41 -7.17 -19.58
C MET A 785 -11.67 -5.67 -19.57
N TYR A 786 -10.73 -4.90 -19.00
CA TYR A 786 -10.85 -3.44 -18.98
C TYR A 786 -10.92 -2.87 -20.40
N GLY A 787 -10.20 -3.45 -21.34
CA GLY A 787 -10.21 -3.05 -22.73
C GLY A 787 -11.54 -3.25 -23.43
N HIS A 788 -12.14 -4.43 -23.26
CA HIS A 788 -13.49 -4.69 -23.77
C HIS A 788 -14.50 -3.72 -23.14
N TYR A 789 -14.43 -3.51 -21.83
CA TYR A 789 -15.32 -2.60 -21.12
C TYR A 789 -15.22 -1.15 -21.62
N HIS A 790 -14.01 -0.60 -21.65
CA HIS A 790 -13.80 0.80 -22.03
C HIS A 790 -13.97 1.05 -23.53
N THR A 791 -13.65 0.07 -24.38
CA THR A 791 -13.94 0.17 -25.81
C THR A 791 -15.45 0.15 -26.06
N LEU A 792 -16.20 -0.68 -25.32
CA LEU A 792 -17.67 -0.68 -25.41
C LEU A 792 -18.26 0.66 -24.95
N LEU A 793 -17.77 1.24 -23.85
CA LEU A 793 -18.18 2.58 -23.42
C LEU A 793 -17.86 3.65 -24.47
N ALA A 794 -16.66 3.63 -25.04
CA ALA A 794 -16.25 4.55 -26.09
C ALA A 794 -17.12 4.39 -27.34
N ALA A 795 -17.41 3.15 -27.74
CA ALA A 795 -18.26 2.84 -28.88
C ALA A 795 -19.70 3.32 -28.67
N LYS A 796 -20.22 3.26 -27.43
CA LYS A 796 -21.53 3.82 -27.07
C LYS A 796 -21.57 5.33 -27.24
N ASP A 797 -20.47 6.02 -26.91
CA ASP A 797 -20.33 7.46 -27.16
C ASP A 797 -20.28 7.80 -28.66
N VAL A 798 -19.69 6.94 -29.49
CA VAL A 798 -19.69 7.08 -30.97
C VAL A 798 -21.07 6.78 -31.56
N GLY A 799 -21.70 5.68 -31.16
CA GLY A 799 -23.00 5.20 -31.61
C GLY A 799 -23.01 4.56 -33.00
N GLY A 800 -24.21 4.12 -33.41
CA GLY A 800 -24.48 3.49 -34.71
C GLY A 800 -23.70 2.18 -34.90
N LYS A 801 -23.32 1.89 -36.16
CA LYS A 801 -22.63 0.64 -36.53
C LYS A 801 -21.37 0.33 -35.72
N THR A 802 -20.66 1.36 -35.25
CA THR A 802 -19.47 1.18 -34.42
C THR A 802 -19.83 0.56 -33.07
N TYR A 803 -20.96 0.98 -32.48
CA TYR A 803 -21.45 0.36 -31.25
C TYR A 803 -21.93 -1.06 -31.50
N ASP A 804 -22.71 -1.29 -32.56
CA ASP A 804 -23.25 -2.61 -32.90
C ASP A 804 -22.14 -3.66 -33.05
N GLU A 805 -21.06 -3.30 -33.77
CA GLU A 805 -19.89 -4.15 -33.97
C GLU A 805 -19.16 -4.47 -32.66
N ILE A 806 -18.89 -3.46 -31.82
CA ILE A 806 -18.20 -3.66 -30.55
C ILE A 806 -19.08 -4.41 -29.54
N ASN A 807 -20.39 -4.17 -29.56
CA ASN A 807 -21.37 -4.90 -28.76
C ASN A 807 -21.36 -6.40 -29.09
N GLU A 808 -21.37 -6.74 -30.38
CA GLU A 808 -21.27 -8.11 -30.87
C GLU A 808 -19.93 -8.76 -30.47
N ILE A 809 -18.80 -8.06 -30.70
CA ILE A 809 -17.46 -8.55 -30.35
C ILE A 809 -17.38 -8.86 -28.85
N CYS A 810 -17.74 -7.90 -27.99
CA CYS A 810 -17.66 -8.06 -26.55
C CYS A 810 -18.56 -9.19 -26.04
N THR A 811 -19.78 -9.31 -26.58
CA THR A 811 -20.70 -10.39 -26.18
C THR A 811 -20.16 -11.76 -26.57
N LYS A 812 -19.71 -11.93 -27.81
CA LYS A 812 -19.14 -13.19 -28.28
C LYS A 812 -17.87 -13.57 -27.52
N ALA A 813 -16.96 -12.61 -27.34
CA ALA A 813 -15.70 -12.83 -26.63
C ALA A 813 -15.93 -13.31 -25.19
N LEU A 814 -16.88 -12.72 -24.46
CA LEU A 814 -17.24 -13.17 -23.11
C LEU A 814 -17.87 -14.56 -23.09
N MET A 815 -18.76 -14.85 -24.02
CA MET A 815 -19.42 -16.16 -24.07
C MET A 815 -18.45 -17.30 -24.42
N LEU A 816 -17.42 -17.02 -25.22
CA LEU A 816 -16.37 -17.98 -25.55
C LEU A 816 -15.33 -18.19 -24.44
N THR A 817 -15.20 -17.23 -23.51
CA THR A 817 -14.17 -17.26 -22.46
C THR A 817 -14.70 -17.58 -21.07
N LYS A 818 -16.01 -17.79 -20.93
CA LYS A 818 -16.65 -18.16 -19.65
C LYS A 818 -16.18 -19.54 -19.18
N TYR A 819 -16.10 -19.71 -17.86
CA TYR A 819 -15.96 -21.03 -17.24
C TYR A 819 -17.31 -21.73 -17.11
N ASP A 820 -17.29 -23.04 -16.84
CA ASP A 820 -18.51 -23.87 -16.73
C ASP A 820 -19.40 -23.49 -15.54
N ASP A 821 -18.77 -23.01 -14.46
CA ASP A 821 -19.44 -22.46 -13.28
C ASP A 821 -20.04 -21.06 -13.50
N GLY A 822 -19.89 -20.48 -14.69
CA GLY A 822 -20.46 -19.20 -15.07
C GLY A 822 -19.61 -17.98 -14.72
N THR A 823 -18.40 -18.17 -14.22
CA THR A 823 -17.47 -17.08 -13.91
C THR A 823 -16.58 -16.71 -15.11
N TRP A 824 -15.83 -15.61 -14.97
CA TRP A 824 -14.84 -15.16 -15.97
C TRP A 824 -13.46 -14.90 -15.35
N LEU A 825 -12.42 -15.15 -16.15
CA LEU A 825 -11.01 -14.81 -15.91
C LEU A 825 -10.54 -14.84 -14.43
N GLY A 826 -10.43 -16.04 -13.86
CA GLY A 826 -9.78 -16.26 -12.55
C GLY A 826 -8.26 -16.19 -12.62
N HIS A 827 -7.71 -15.06 -13.07
CA HIS A 827 -6.27 -14.86 -13.14
C HIS A 827 -5.67 -14.68 -11.73
N PRO A 828 -4.48 -15.22 -11.42
CA PRO A 828 -3.87 -15.08 -10.10
C PRO A 828 -3.73 -13.63 -9.62
N SER A 829 -3.51 -12.68 -10.54
CA SER A 829 -3.35 -11.27 -10.19
C SER A 829 -4.64 -10.57 -9.76
N PHE A 830 -5.80 -10.81 -10.37
CA PHE A 830 -7.02 -10.06 -10.02
C PHE A 830 -8.17 -10.96 -9.55
N GLY A 831 -7.93 -12.27 -9.44
CA GLY A 831 -8.87 -13.22 -8.90
C GLY A 831 -10.14 -13.39 -9.72
N LYS A 832 -10.89 -14.44 -9.37
CA LYS A 832 -12.09 -14.86 -10.10
C LYS A 832 -13.28 -13.95 -9.83
N LEU A 833 -13.34 -13.34 -8.65
CA LEU A 833 -14.39 -12.38 -8.32
C LEU A 833 -14.28 -11.13 -9.21
N CYS A 834 -13.10 -10.49 -9.29
CA CYS A 834 -12.98 -9.30 -10.13
C CYS A 834 -13.16 -9.60 -11.61
N GLY A 835 -12.60 -10.71 -12.10
CA GLY A 835 -12.83 -11.16 -13.48
C GLY A 835 -14.33 -11.32 -13.79
N THR A 836 -15.08 -11.92 -12.86
CA THR A 836 -16.54 -12.10 -12.99
C THR A 836 -17.30 -10.79 -12.91
N CYS A 837 -16.97 -9.90 -11.96
CA CYS A 837 -17.59 -8.58 -11.86
C CYS A 837 -17.32 -7.72 -13.11
N LEU A 838 -16.12 -7.76 -13.68
CA LEU A 838 -15.80 -7.05 -14.92
C LEU A 838 -16.53 -7.65 -16.14
N GLY A 839 -16.66 -8.98 -16.20
CA GLY A 839 -17.52 -9.64 -17.19
C GLY A 839 -18.97 -9.16 -17.09
N LEU A 840 -19.50 -9.08 -15.86
CA LEU A 840 -20.82 -8.51 -15.60
C LEU A 840 -20.90 -7.02 -15.93
N TRP A 841 -19.83 -6.23 -15.75
CA TRP A 841 -19.82 -4.83 -16.19
C TRP A 841 -19.96 -4.70 -17.69
N ILE A 842 -19.19 -5.49 -18.45
CA ILE A 842 -19.24 -5.49 -19.91
C ILE A 842 -20.63 -5.93 -20.39
N LEU A 843 -21.12 -7.08 -19.92
CA LEU A 843 -22.48 -7.53 -20.25
C LEU A 843 -23.51 -6.50 -19.80
N GLY A 844 -23.25 -5.82 -18.69
CA GLY A 844 -23.95 -4.66 -18.13
C GLY A 844 -24.03 -3.45 -19.05
N GLU A 845 -23.17 -3.33 -20.06
CA GLU A 845 -23.18 -2.27 -21.08
C GLU A 845 -23.59 -2.74 -22.48
N THR A 846 -23.70 -4.06 -22.71
CA THR A 846 -24.17 -4.62 -23.99
C THR A 846 -25.67 -4.45 -24.19
N GLU A 847 -26.12 -4.33 -25.43
CA GLU A 847 -27.53 -4.32 -25.81
C GLU A 847 -27.92 -5.61 -26.54
N GLY A 848 -29.06 -6.18 -26.16
CA GLY A 848 -29.59 -7.41 -26.75
C GLY A 848 -30.83 -7.94 -26.02
N PRO A 849 -31.55 -8.90 -26.61
CA PRO A 849 -32.80 -9.45 -26.07
C PRO A 849 -32.64 -10.14 -24.70
N TRP A 850 -31.42 -10.53 -24.32
CA TRP A 850 -31.13 -11.13 -23.01
C TRP A 850 -31.29 -10.17 -21.84
N ARG A 851 -31.43 -8.86 -22.12
CA ARG A 851 -31.70 -7.82 -21.12
C ARG A 851 -33.16 -7.79 -20.66
N GLU A 852 -34.07 -8.37 -21.43
CA GLU A 852 -35.51 -8.37 -21.15
C GLU A 852 -35.94 -9.69 -20.49
N GLY A 853 -36.95 -9.62 -19.61
CA GLY A 853 -37.68 -10.79 -19.12
C GLY A 853 -36.82 -11.86 -18.42
N TYR A 854 -36.17 -11.52 -17.31
CA TYR A 854 -35.65 -12.54 -16.39
C TYR A 854 -36.85 -13.31 -15.82
N GLY A 855 -36.94 -14.60 -16.15
CA GLY A 855 -38.02 -15.47 -15.64
C GLY A 855 -37.93 -15.62 -14.11
N ASP A 856 -39.06 -15.99 -13.50
CA ASP A 856 -39.22 -16.17 -12.05
C ASP A 856 -38.03 -16.96 -11.43
N PRO A 857 -37.24 -16.36 -10.50
CA PRO A 857 -36.01 -16.96 -9.94
C PRO A 857 -36.22 -18.30 -9.23
N VAL A 858 -37.47 -18.67 -8.97
CA VAL A 858 -37.88 -19.81 -8.13
C VAL A 858 -37.68 -21.18 -8.78
N THR A 859 -37.29 -21.26 -10.06
CA THR A 859 -37.15 -22.56 -10.77
C THR A 859 -35.73 -23.08 -10.95
N GLN A 860 -34.70 -22.39 -10.45
CA GLN A 860 -33.37 -23.01 -10.35
C GLN A 860 -33.33 -23.88 -9.09
N GLU A 861 -33.28 -25.20 -9.29
CA GLU A 861 -33.27 -26.23 -8.25
C GLU A 861 -32.43 -25.82 -7.04
N LYS A 862 -33.11 -25.58 -5.92
CA LYS A 862 -32.48 -25.57 -4.60
C LYS A 862 -31.80 -26.92 -4.42
N LYS A 863 -30.48 -26.98 -4.53
CA LYS A 863 -29.73 -28.00 -3.81
C LYS A 863 -29.82 -27.64 -2.33
N ASP A 864 -30.44 -28.53 -1.56
CA ASP A 864 -30.67 -28.36 -0.14
C ASP A 864 -29.40 -27.90 0.59
N PRO A 865 -29.50 -26.95 1.53
CA PRO A 865 -28.39 -26.62 2.41
C PRO A 865 -28.05 -27.88 3.23
N VAL A 866 -26.80 -28.31 3.12
CA VAL A 866 -26.25 -29.43 3.91
C VAL A 866 -26.53 -29.14 5.38
N THR A 867 -27.36 -29.99 5.98
CA THR A 867 -27.73 -29.91 7.38
C THR A 867 -26.48 -30.18 8.23
N PRO A 868 -26.17 -29.39 9.28
CA PRO A 868 -25.08 -29.73 10.18
C PRO A 868 -25.49 -30.98 10.97
N SER A 869 -24.67 -32.03 10.93
CA SER A 869 -24.86 -33.21 11.77
C SER A 869 -24.71 -32.83 13.25
N LYS A 870 -25.61 -33.38 14.07
CA LYS A 870 -25.67 -33.22 15.53
C LYS A 870 -24.39 -33.64 16.26
#